data_AF-A0AAN7HLM6-F1
#
_entry.id   AF-A0AAN7HLM6-F1
#
_cell.length_a   1.000
_cell.length_b   1.000
_cell.length_c   1.000
_cell.angle_alpha   90.00
_cell.angle_beta   90.00
_cell.angle_gamma   90.00
#
_symmetry.space_group_name_H-M   'P 1'
#
loop_
_entity.id
_entity.type
_entity.pdbx_description
1 polymer ?
#
loop_
_entity_poly.entity_id
_entity_poly.type
_entity_poly.pdbx_seq_one_letter_code
_entity_poly.pdbx_strand_id
1 'polypeptide(L)'
;MGAFDQPEAKAKKLDQKVLDEQEQEVRARQNQVKRPWHRQGADIPPVVGSEKEVAPINEGRLLTTPTRLLKLILPLPLRVEKDRDNNSKHDYGRSISPNDKIQPLALLVHPQQPLSYVERLIQAELPPVIEDGKEKIPSVYFRAEHTDHGDNKPTTRTEARRRDEESASQTSSRTHVESYSGLGHEGPEREGSDKNWVRWSNSTELGDFIRDAARGREFAIDIEGYNIEMRVSVPSFNDRTYYMRSQLRKLSRQIDEQSRIKRECDMLAHKGANFLAKGGFALLSGWWGVVYYVTFHTEFGWDLVEPITYLAGLSTIMGGYLWFLYISKDLSYKAAMNVTVSRRQNALYEARGFDYKKWEQLVQEANALRREIKVIAVEYDVDWDEAKEVGDDVKEVLSEERSKAGHKARYTTSSLVYLPDGQHFNVTPVFAGLFFKSAELSTSQHAFPIGWTIVIHTEDDTDDAGDASGTVPEPGGAGGSLASEKRRHLHSFKRPTLQNDSLFISSVSNPSTSDFRPAASPTRQVAMMLWVTLYWYFHQPPPPTTVETEASMMTPDAGKPRGEWRVHIRRDGMLRGRNLIPKLERMGLIASVDSAVGTTVGNKVDDWWDMFVTRKMFWQIPGRLFLFTLQPVIKPTCSLPGSPAPSPPGSPMPGEFAPVHPQLAIAQAGDLPGAAPPTSITSAPSVPIGPFFSASHLPTYYPPPPLQYIITNHIRHPLRPKPPRMGEVFYTRFVPSVGQYVSFRVASVSPKPVPYMGPVGPKPPAKSHLLSMTDSALIESWHTNPRVSRFWGKYAPNFLANALQSRHSFPVIGLWDGVPFGYFELYWVKEDLLGRYAGSSIDDWDRGCHVLIGEEWARGRVQSWLTSLVHWMFCADYRTMSICLEPRVDNVR
;
A
#
# COMPACT_ATOMS: atom_id res chain seq x y z
N MET A 1 74.77 2.42 -56.34
CA MET A 1 73.34 2.05 -56.32
C MET A 1 72.92 1.93 -54.86
N GLY A 2 72.39 3.00 -54.27
CA GLY A 2 72.15 3.06 -52.82
C GLY A 2 71.96 4.49 -52.33
N ALA A 3 70.91 5.16 -52.79
CA ALA A 3 70.50 6.48 -52.31
C ALA A 3 69.07 6.83 -52.77
N PHE A 4 68.05 6.03 -52.40
CA PHE A 4 66.64 6.40 -52.67
C PHE A 4 65.61 6.06 -51.57
N ASP A 5 66.00 5.51 -50.41
CA ASP A 5 65.03 5.03 -49.39
C ASP A 5 64.91 5.87 -48.10
N GLN A 6 65.59 7.03 -47.99
CA GLN A 6 65.57 7.81 -46.74
C GLN A 6 64.34 8.69 -46.47
N PRO A 7 63.62 9.28 -47.45
CA PRO A 7 62.49 10.16 -47.14
C PRO A 7 61.24 9.39 -46.70
N GLU A 8 60.95 8.21 -47.28
CA GLU A 8 59.79 7.39 -46.90
C GLU A 8 59.94 6.76 -45.51
N ALA A 9 61.14 6.34 -45.12
CA ALA A 9 61.39 5.80 -43.79
C ALA A 9 61.30 6.88 -42.69
N LYS A 10 61.67 8.13 -42.99
CA LYS A 10 61.47 9.27 -42.08
C LYS A 10 60.00 9.69 -41.99
N ALA A 11 59.27 9.71 -43.11
CA ALA A 11 57.85 10.01 -43.13
C ALA A 11 57.04 8.94 -42.35
N LYS A 12 57.31 7.65 -42.58
CA LYS A 12 56.69 6.57 -41.79
C LYS A 12 57.03 6.64 -40.30
N LYS A 13 58.26 7.01 -39.92
CA LYS A 13 58.61 7.20 -38.51
C LYS A 13 57.92 8.41 -37.87
N LEU A 14 57.68 9.48 -38.63
CA LEU A 14 56.92 10.65 -38.16
C LEU A 14 55.45 10.29 -37.96
N ASP A 15 54.83 9.60 -38.92
CA ASP A 15 53.44 9.14 -38.81
C ASP A 15 53.26 8.13 -37.67
N GLN A 16 54.20 7.20 -37.51
CA GLN A 16 54.17 6.23 -36.40
C GLN A 16 54.29 6.94 -35.04
N LYS A 17 55.11 7.99 -34.95
CA LYS A 17 55.30 8.76 -33.72
C LYS A 17 54.06 9.60 -33.37
N VAL A 18 53.39 10.15 -34.37
CA VAL A 18 52.12 10.88 -34.20
C VAL A 18 51.00 9.92 -33.79
N LEU A 19 50.95 8.72 -34.37
CA LEU A 19 50.02 7.66 -33.98
C LEU A 19 50.28 7.17 -32.55
N ASP A 20 51.53 6.95 -32.17
CA ASP A 20 51.91 6.56 -30.81
C ASP A 20 51.57 7.66 -29.78
N GLU A 21 51.75 8.94 -30.14
CA GLU A 21 51.35 10.09 -29.32
C GLU A 21 49.81 10.16 -29.17
N GLN A 22 49.05 9.92 -30.25
CA GLN A 22 47.58 9.86 -30.20
C GLN A 22 47.07 8.66 -29.40
N GLU A 23 47.68 7.47 -29.53
CA GLU A 23 47.32 6.31 -28.72
C GLU A 23 47.65 6.51 -27.24
N GLN A 24 48.75 7.18 -26.93
CA GLN A 24 49.08 7.58 -25.55
C GLN A 24 48.09 8.59 -24.99
N GLU A 25 47.64 9.57 -25.77
CA GLU A 25 46.57 10.50 -25.35
C GLU A 25 45.24 9.78 -25.12
N VAL A 26 44.87 8.83 -25.98
CA VAL A 26 43.64 8.05 -25.85
C VAL A 26 43.70 7.13 -24.62
N ARG A 27 44.85 6.47 -24.37
CA ARG A 27 45.07 5.69 -23.14
C ARG A 27 45.07 6.56 -21.89
N ALA A 28 45.67 7.76 -21.94
CA ALA A 28 45.64 8.71 -20.85
C ALA A 28 44.21 9.14 -20.54
N ARG A 29 43.39 9.45 -21.56
CA ARG A 29 41.96 9.76 -21.40
C ARG A 29 41.16 8.57 -20.83
N GLN A 30 41.41 7.34 -21.29
CA GLN A 30 40.75 6.15 -20.75
C GLN A 30 41.14 5.88 -19.28
N ASN A 31 42.41 6.08 -18.93
CA ASN A 31 42.87 5.98 -17.55
C ASN A 31 42.31 7.11 -16.67
N GLN A 32 42.12 8.29 -17.23
CA GLN A 32 41.51 9.44 -16.57
C GLN A 32 40.00 9.24 -16.31
N VAL A 33 39.29 8.53 -17.19
CA VAL A 33 37.90 8.10 -16.95
C VAL A 33 37.83 7.06 -15.82
N LYS A 34 38.82 6.15 -15.74
CA LYS A 34 38.89 5.16 -14.65
C LYS A 34 39.37 5.74 -13.32
N ARG A 35 40.22 6.77 -13.34
CA ARG A 35 40.83 7.41 -12.16
C ARG A 35 40.94 8.93 -12.39
N PRO A 36 39.86 9.70 -12.13
CA PRO A 36 39.77 11.12 -12.44
C PRO A 36 40.85 12.02 -11.80
N TRP A 37 41.51 11.56 -10.73
CA TRP A 37 42.55 12.29 -10.00
C TRP A 37 43.96 12.17 -10.59
N HIS A 38 44.20 11.28 -11.57
CA HIS A 38 45.51 11.17 -12.25
C HIS A 38 45.52 11.95 -13.57
N ARG A 39 45.35 13.27 -13.50
CA ARG A 39 45.46 14.16 -14.68
C ARG A 39 46.94 14.49 -14.93
N GLN A 40 47.42 14.38 -16.16
CA GLN A 40 48.72 14.95 -16.54
C GLN A 40 48.71 16.45 -16.25
N GLY A 41 49.65 16.93 -15.43
CA GLY A 41 49.72 18.31 -14.96
C GLY A 41 48.98 18.60 -13.64
N ALA A 42 48.52 17.58 -12.89
CA ALA A 42 47.96 17.79 -11.55
C ALA A 42 48.98 18.37 -10.55
N ASP A 43 50.27 18.05 -10.73
CA ASP A 43 51.38 18.59 -9.93
C ASP A 43 51.77 20.03 -10.33
N ILE A 44 51.19 20.54 -11.43
CA ILE A 44 51.44 21.90 -11.92
C ILE A 44 50.28 22.77 -11.42
N PRO A 45 50.51 23.70 -10.48
CA PRO A 45 49.45 24.57 -9.99
C PRO A 45 48.86 25.37 -11.16
N PRO A 46 47.52 25.54 -11.24
CA PRO A 46 46.83 26.10 -12.41
C PRO A 46 47.13 27.58 -12.69
N VAL A 47 47.93 28.24 -11.85
CA VAL A 47 48.32 29.64 -12.00
C VAL A 47 49.85 29.74 -11.89
N VAL A 48 50.54 29.66 -13.02
CA VAL A 48 51.94 30.07 -13.16
C VAL A 48 51.92 31.33 -14.02
N GLY A 49 52.04 32.50 -13.39
CA GLY A 49 52.08 33.79 -14.10
C GLY A 49 50.88 34.69 -13.88
N SER A 50 50.64 35.10 -12.64
CA SER A 50 50.19 36.46 -12.30
C SER A 50 50.21 36.56 -10.78
N GLU A 51 51.37 36.92 -10.24
CA GLU A 51 51.46 37.45 -8.88
C GLU A 51 50.75 38.81 -8.86
N LYS A 52 49.41 38.81 -8.94
CA LYS A 52 48.66 39.85 -8.24
C LYS A 52 48.89 39.53 -6.79
N GLU A 53 49.59 40.41 -6.07
CA GLU A 53 49.71 40.36 -4.61
C GLU A 53 48.33 40.11 -4.01
N VAL A 54 48.06 38.85 -3.63
CA VAL A 54 46.85 38.51 -2.89
C VAL A 54 47.11 39.05 -1.49
N ALA A 55 46.35 40.07 -1.09
CA ALA A 55 46.42 40.63 0.26
C ALA A 55 46.39 39.50 1.31
N PRO A 56 47.18 39.58 2.39
CA PRO A 56 47.21 38.54 3.41
C PRO A 56 45.78 38.29 3.91
N ILE A 57 45.31 37.04 3.75
CA ILE A 57 43.99 36.62 4.20
C ILE A 57 44.06 36.52 5.72
N ASN A 58 43.66 37.58 6.42
CA ASN A 58 43.62 37.63 7.89
C ASN A 58 42.33 37.01 8.45
N GLU A 59 41.32 36.78 7.60
CA GLU A 59 40.00 36.26 7.99
C GLU A 59 39.64 35.01 7.18
N GLY A 60 39.07 34.02 7.85
CA GLY A 60 38.56 32.82 7.19
C GLY A 60 37.30 33.09 6.38
N ARG A 61 37.05 32.25 5.37
CA ARG A 61 35.85 32.36 4.53
C ARG A 61 35.18 31.00 4.36
N LEU A 62 33.85 31.01 4.45
CA LEU A 62 33.03 29.84 4.15
C LEU A 62 32.31 30.04 2.82
N LEU A 63 32.68 29.26 1.81
CA LEU A 63 32.16 29.36 0.45
C LEU A 63 31.16 28.27 0.15
N THR A 64 30.12 28.61 -0.60
CA THR A 64 29.12 27.67 -1.10
C THR A 64 29.59 27.03 -2.40
N THR A 65 29.33 25.74 -2.58
CA THR A 65 29.67 25.02 -3.82
C THR A 65 28.40 24.56 -4.55
N PRO A 66 28.47 24.23 -5.86
CA PRO A 66 27.34 23.70 -6.61
C PRO A 66 26.78 22.37 -6.08
N THR A 67 27.58 21.58 -5.35
CA THR A 67 27.25 20.20 -4.94
C THR A 67 26.74 20.10 -3.50
N ARG A 68 26.10 21.16 -2.98
CA ARG A 68 25.62 21.29 -1.58
C ARG A 68 26.71 21.17 -0.49
N LEU A 69 27.98 21.07 -0.88
CA LEU A 69 29.12 21.11 0.03
C LEU A 69 29.52 22.56 0.32
N LEU A 70 30.16 22.75 1.46
CA LEU A 70 30.74 24.02 1.86
C LEU A 70 32.26 23.90 1.85
N LYS A 71 32.94 24.93 1.34
CA LYS A 71 34.39 25.04 1.35
C LYS A 71 34.81 26.04 2.42
N LEU A 72 35.32 25.56 3.53
CA LEU A 72 35.83 26.36 4.64
C LEU A 72 37.32 26.65 4.41
N ILE A 73 37.68 27.93 4.36
CA ILE A 73 39.05 28.41 4.17
C ILE A 73 39.49 29.09 5.46
N LEU A 74 40.53 28.59 6.11
CA LEU A 74 41.03 29.10 7.39
C LEU A 74 42.50 29.54 7.26
N PRO A 75 42.85 30.79 7.61
CA PRO A 75 44.23 31.22 7.68
C PRO A 75 44.86 30.73 8.98
N LEU A 76 45.37 29.49 8.98
CA LEU A 76 46.11 28.96 10.13
C LEU A 76 47.54 29.53 10.12
N PRO A 77 47.97 30.29 11.14
CA PRO A 77 49.33 30.86 11.20
C PRO A 77 50.40 29.83 11.59
N LEU A 78 50.14 28.53 11.37
CA LEU A 78 50.99 27.43 11.85
C LEU A 78 51.46 26.58 10.67
N ARG A 79 52.78 26.45 10.50
CA ARG A 79 53.41 25.56 9.52
C ARG A 79 54.11 24.42 10.24
N VAL A 80 53.90 23.18 9.80
CA VAL A 80 54.72 22.03 10.23
C VAL A 80 55.87 21.90 9.22
N GLU A 81 56.97 22.60 9.44
CA GLU A 81 58.21 22.29 8.72
C GLU A 81 58.90 21.10 9.40
N LYS A 82 59.08 20.02 8.63
CA LYS A 82 59.95 18.91 8.97
C LYS A 82 61.36 19.28 8.48
N ASP A 83 62.06 20.16 9.19
CA ASP A 83 63.45 20.44 8.86
C ASP A 83 64.31 19.20 9.11
N ARG A 84 65.04 18.79 8.07
CA ARG A 84 65.86 17.58 8.07
C ARG A 84 67.10 17.70 8.98
N ASP A 85 67.46 18.93 9.36
CA ASP A 85 68.71 19.24 10.04
C ASP A 85 68.57 19.53 11.54
N ASN A 86 67.35 19.59 12.09
CA ASN A 86 67.14 19.92 13.50
C ASN A 86 67.09 18.70 14.45
N ASN A 87 67.57 17.54 13.98
CA ASN A 87 67.38 16.24 14.63
C ASN A 87 68.44 15.91 15.71
N SER A 88 69.05 16.91 16.35
CA SER A 88 70.19 16.69 17.27
C SER A 88 69.97 17.09 18.73
N LYS A 89 68.75 17.42 19.16
CA LYS A 89 68.42 17.54 20.59
C LYS A 89 67.04 16.97 20.89
N HIS A 90 66.90 16.37 22.07
CA HIS A 90 65.71 15.67 22.58
C HIS A 90 64.50 16.58 22.90
N ASP A 91 64.45 17.78 22.30
CA ASP A 91 63.29 18.66 22.31
C ASP A 91 62.64 18.57 20.94
N TYR A 92 61.43 18.01 20.87
CA TYR A 92 60.55 18.17 19.70
C TYR A 92 60.01 19.62 19.67
N GLY A 93 60.91 20.59 19.62
CA GLY A 93 60.58 22.00 19.44
C GLY A 93 60.17 22.23 17.99
N ARG A 94 58.88 22.02 17.68
CA ARG A 94 58.25 22.63 16.50
C ARG A 94 58.19 24.14 16.76
N SER A 95 59.21 24.89 16.37
CA SER A 95 59.23 26.35 16.54
C SER A 95 58.28 27.01 15.53
N ILE A 96 57.45 27.92 16.04
CA ILE A 96 56.61 28.84 15.25
C ILE A 96 57.56 29.69 14.38
N SER A 97 57.48 29.58 13.05
CA SER A 97 58.17 30.51 12.14
C SER A 97 57.48 31.87 12.22
N PRO A 98 58.19 32.98 12.54
CA PRO A 98 57.57 34.29 12.64
C PRO A 98 57.31 34.98 11.30
N ASN A 99 57.72 34.43 10.14
CA ASN A 99 57.52 35.14 8.87
C ASN A 99 57.31 34.24 7.62
N ASP A 100 56.30 34.71 6.88
CA ASP A 100 56.07 34.68 5.43
C ASP A 100 55.44 33.47 4.71
N LYS A 101 54.20 33.74 4.26
CA LYS A 101 53.23 32.98 3.43
C LYS A 101 52.40 31.92 4.17
N ILE A 102 51.39 32.40 4.91
CA ILE A 102 50.26 31.60 5.41
C ILE A 102 49.58 30.92 4.21
N GLN A 103 49.69 29.60 4.08
CA GLN A 103 48.85 28.84 3.16
C GLN A 103 47.53 28.55 3.88
N PRO A 104 46.39 29.06 3.40
CA PRO A 104 45.12 28.85 4.08
C PRO A 104 44.67 27.39 3.94
N LEU A 105 44.26 26.79 5.06
CA LEU A 105 43.68 25.45 5.09
C LEU A 105 42.31 25.47 4.41
N ALA A 106 42.10 24.59 3.42
CA ALA A 106 40.84 24.46 2.72
C ALA A 106 40.18 23.12 3.01
N LEU A 107 39.06 23.14 3.74
CA LEU A 107 38.29 21.96 4.11
C LEU A 107 36.98 21.91 3.33
N LEU A 108 36.60 20.72 2.84
CA LEU A 108 35.28 20.47 2.26
C LEU A 108 34.40 19.80 3.32
N VAL A 109 33.26 20.40 3.62
CA VAL A 109 32.37 19.95 4.68
C VAL A 109 30.94 19.86 4.16
N HIS A 110 30.21 18.83 4.61
CA HIS A 110 28.79 18.71 4.31
C HIS A 110 27.94 19.38 5.40
N PRO A 111 26.85 20.12 5.08
CA PRO A 111 26.05 20.85 6.07
C PRO A 111 25.46 19.97 7.20
N GLN A 112 25.13 18.71 6.92
CA GLN A 112 24.58 17.77 7.91
C GLN A 112 25.66 17.15 8.83
N GLN A 113 26.94 17.44 8.61
CA GLN A 113 27.98 16.94 9.51
C GLN A 113 27.99 17.76 10.80
N PRO A 114 28.15 17.11 11.97
CA PRO A 114 28.20 17.81 13.24
C PRO A 114 29.52 18.59 13.39
N LEU A 115 29.51 19.65 14.19
CA LEU A 115 30.70 20.47 14.47
C LEU A 115 31.88 19.66 15.04
N SER A 116 31.62 18.57 15.76
CA SER A 116 32.65 17.63 16.24
C SER A 116 33.45 16.97 15.11
N TYR A 117 32.86 16.78 13.93
CA TYR A 117 33.57 16.27 12.77
C TYR A 117 34.53 17.33 12.20
N VAL A 118 34.08 18.59 12.15
CA VAL A 118 34.89 19.73 11.71
C VAL A 118 36.03 20.01 12.68
N GLU A 119 35.75 19.94 13.98
CA GLU A 119 36.77 20.00 15.05
C GLU A 119 37.87 18.97 14.82
N ARG A 120 37.52 17.70 14.60
CA ARG A 120 38.52 16.64 14.35
C ARG A 120 39.31 16.87 13.06
N LEU A 121 38.68 17.41 12.03
CA LEU A 121 39.34 17.71 10.77
C LEU A 121 40.36 18.85 10.94
N ILE A 122 40.03 19.86 11.74
CA ILE A 122 40.96 20.94 12.10
C ILE A 122 42.07 20.39 13.03
N GLN A 123 41.73 19.56 14.01
CA GLN A 123 42.70 18.92 14.91
C GLN A 123 43.73 18.06 14.19
N ALA A 124 43.34 17.38 13.10
CA ALA A 124 44.24 16.57 12.30
C ALA A 124 45.32 17.41 11.58
N GLU A 125 45.00 18.68 11.29
CA GLU A 125 45.90 19.62 10.60
C GLU A 125 46.74 20.45 11.59
N LEU A 126 46.38 20.45 12.88
CA LEU A 126 47.09 21.17 13.93
C LEU A 126 48.18 20.31 14.60
N PRO A 127 49.31 20.91 15.02
CA PRO A 127 50.28 20.22 15.87
C PRO A 127 49.68 19.93 17.26
N PRO A 128 50.03 18.79 17.90
CA PRO A 128 49.64 18.52 19.28
C PRO A 128 50.31 19.54 20.23
N VAL A 129 49.59 19.91 21.30
CA VAL A 129 50.06 20.82 22.35
C VAL A 129 50.64 19.99 23.49
N ILE A 130 51.75 20.44 24.09
CA ILE A 130 52.36 19.77 25.23
C ILE A 130 51.85 20.44 26.52
N GLU A 131 51.09 19.69 27.31
CA GLU A 131 50.57 20.13 28.62
C GLU A 131 51.04 19.09 29.66
N ASP A 132 51.71 19.54 30.74
CA ASP A 132 52.28 18.67 31.79
C ASP A 132 53.20 17.53 31.27
N GLY A 133 53.95 17.79 30.19
CA GLY A 133 54.87 16.81 29.60
C GLY A 133 54.19 15.66 28.85
N LYS A 134 52.87 15.74 28.62
CA LYS A 134 52.12 14.81 27.77
C LYS A 134 51.60 15.53 26.52
N GLU A 135 51.65 14.85 25.38
CA GLU A 135 51.05 15.34 24.14
C GLU A 135 49.52 15.27 24.24
N LYS A 136 48.87 16.43 24.13
CA LYS A 136 47.41 16.60 24.14
C LYS A 136 46.98 17.24 22.83
N ILE A 137 45.89 16.74 22.26
CA ILE A 137 45.30 17.32 21.04
C ILE A 137 44.57 18.62 21.45
N PRO A 138 44.79 19.75 20.76
CA PRO A 138 44.10 21.00 21.07
C PRO A 138 42.60 20.86 20.88
N SER A 139 41.80 21.41 21.81
CA SER A 139 40.35 21.48 21.63
C SER A 139 39.99 22.67 20.74
N VAL A 140 38.93 22.56 19.95
CA VAL A 140 38.46 23.64 19.06
C VAL A 140 37.03 24.00 19.45
N TYR A 141 36.78 25.29 19.69
CA TYR A 141 35.48 25.81 20.09
C TYR A 141 34.91 26.74 19.02
N PHE A 142 33.65 26.51 18.64
CA PHE A 142 32.90 27.37 17.73
C PHE A 142 32.04 28.34 18.55
N ARG A 143 32.14 29.63 18.24
CA ARG A 143 31.35 30.69 18.87
C ARG A 143 30.62 31.52 17.81
N ALA A 144 29.37 31.86 18.07
CA ALA A 144 28.59 32.77 17.22
C ALA A 144 28.04 33.95 18.05
N GLU A 145 27.72 35.04 17.36
CA GLU A 145 27.13 36.23 17.96
C GLU A 145 25.68 35.94 18.39
N HIS A 146 25.36 36.17 19.67
CA HIS A 146 24.00 36.13 20.18
C HIS A 146 23.45 37.55 20.25
N THR A 147 22.30 37.79 19.63
CA THR A 147 21.62 39.07 19.69
C THR A 147 20.58 39.03 20.80
N ASP A 148 21.00 39.30 22.03
CA ASP A 148 20.06 39.79 23.05
C ASP A 148 19.85 41.27 22.79
N HIS A 149 18.61 41.68 22.51
CA HIS A 149 18.25 43.08 22.66
C HIS A 149 18.36 43.42 24.16
N GLY A 150 19.52 43.96 24.54
CA GLY A 150 19.82 44.68 25.76
C GLY A 150 19.25 44.10 27.06
N ASP A 151 20.05 43.32 27.78
CA ASP A 151 19.98 43.34 29.24
C ASP A 151 21.30 42.90 29.87
N ASN A 152 22.05 43.87 30.41
CA ASN A 152 23.20 43.62 31.28
C ASN A 152 22.75 42.72 32.44
N LYS A 153 23.39 41.56 32.57
CA LYS A 153 23.16 40.57 33.64
C LYS A 153 23.47 41.22 35.01
N PRO A 154 22.54 41.24 35.97
CA PRO A 154 22.76 41.89 37.26
C PRO A 154 23.83 41.13 38.06
N THR A 155 24.83 41.86 38.58
CA THR A 155 25.94 41.28 39.33
C THR A 155 25.61 41.05 40.81
N THR A 156 24.48 41.58 41.30
CA THR A 156 24.04 41.43 42.69
C THR A 156 22.56 41.05 42.84
N ARG A 157 22.28 40.23 43.87
CA ARG A 157 20.93 39.69 44.18
C ARG A 157 19.91 40.79 44.50
N THR A 158 20.37 41.94 44.95
CA THR A 158 19.55 43.11 45.29
C THR A 158 19.08 43.88 44.05
N GLU A 159 19.89 43.96 42.99
CA GLU A 159 19.51 44.59 41.72
C GLU A 159 18.51 43.74 40.93
N ALA A 160 18.66 42.41 40.98
CA ALA A 160 17.71 41.48 40.36
C ALA A 160 16.28 41.66 40.94
N ARG A 161 16.19 41.76 42.27
CA ARG A 161 14.91 41.89 42.97
C ARG A 161 14.24 43.25 42.73
N ARG A 162 15.04 44.30 42.55
CA ARG A 162 14.54 45.66 42.25
C ARG A 162 14.04 45.77 40.81
N ARG A 163 14.69 45.08 39.86
CA ARG A 163 14.17 44.94 38.48
C ARG A 163 12.87 44.13 38.42
N ASP A 164 12.74 43.07 39.21
CA ASP A 164 11.49 42.28 39.26
C ASP A 164 10.29 43.11 39.74
N GLU A 165 10.51 44.08 40.64
CA GLU A 165 9.48 45.01 41.11
C GLU A 165 9.14 46.11 40.07
N GLU A 166 10.13 46.64 39.34
CA GLU A 166 9.90 47.61 38.26
C GLU A 166 9.29 46.97 36.99
N SER A 167 9.60 45.70 36.71
CA SER A 167 9.09 44.92 35.55
C SER A 167 7.60 44.59 35.62
N ALA A 168 6.96 44.74 36.78
CA ALA A 168 5.52 44.56 36.93
C ALA A 168 4.70 45.73 36.33
N SER A 169 5.35 46.83 35.95
CA SER A 169 4.68 48.08 35.54
C SER A 169 4.83 48.46 34.06
N GLN A 170 5.64 47.75 33.27
CA GLN A 170 5.81 48.02 31.82
C GLN A 170 5.57 46.77 30.98
N THR A 171 4.41 46.74 30.32
CA THR A 171 4.04 45.72 29.34
C THR A 171 4.74 46.00 27.99
N SER A 172 6.08 45.94 27.93
CA SER A 172 6.77 45.82 26.65
C SER A 172 6.96 44.34 26.34
N SER A 173 6.39 43.90 25.22
CA SER A 173 6.42 42.52 24.72
C SER A 173 7.84 41.93 24.72
N ARG A 174 8.13 41.03 25.67
CA ARG A 174 9.23 40.06 25.53
C ARG A 174 8.89 39.14 24.36
N THR A 175 9.43 39.43 23.18
CA THR A 175 9.36 38.51 22.05
C THR A 175 10.41 37.42 22.26
N HIS A 176 9.98 36.19 22.60
CA HIS A 176 10.80 34.97 22.57
C HIS A 176 11.18 34.54 21.13
N VAL A 177 11.10 35.45 20.17
CA VAL A 177 11.33 35.19 18.76
C VAL A 177 12.65 35.88 18.40
N GLU A 178 13.66 35.08 18.13
CA GLU A 178 14.97 35.53 17.69
C GLU A 178 14.85 36.13 16.28
N SER A 179 15.27 37.39 16.08
CA SER A 179 15.18 38.07 14.78
C SER A 179 16.32 37.63 13.85
N TYR A 180 15.98 37.05 12.69
CA TYR A 180 16.95 36.65 11.68
C TYR A 180 17.13 37.77 10.65
N SER A 181 18.36 38.11 10.28
CA SER A 181 18.65 39.13 9.25
C SER A 181 18.95 38.53 7.88
N GLY A 182 19.47 37.29 7.84
CA GLY A 182 19.78 36.56 6.60
C GLY A 182 20.89 37.15 5.73
N LEU A 183 21.47 38.28 6.16
CA LEU A 183 22.45 39.07 5.40
C LEU A 183 23.87 38.52 5.53
N GLY A 184 24.20 37.79 6.61
CA GLY A 184 25.53 37.23 6.82
C GLY A 184 26.61 38.33 6.72
N HIS A 185 27.69 38.07 5.98
CA HIS A 185 28.78 39.05 5.79
C HIS A 185 28.34 40.38 5.14
N GLU A 186 27.19 40.43 4.45
CA GLU A 186 26.64 41.64 3.82
C GLU A 186 25.92 42.57 4.84
N GLY A 187 25.77 42.13 6.09
CA GLY A 187 25.12 42.91 7.15
C GLY A 187 25.94 44.13 7.62
N PRO A 188 25.34 45.06 8.39
CA PRO A 188 26.07 46.19 8.98
C PRO A 188 27.04 45.73 10.09
N GLU A 189 28.24 46.30 10.13
CA GLU A 189 29.24 46.05 11.18
C GLU A 189 28.82 46.72 12.51
N ARG A 190 28.84 45.98 13.62
CA ARG A 190 28.62 46.51 14.98
C ARG A 190 29.96 46.63 15.71
N GLU A 191 30.18 47.72 16.45
CA GLU A 191 31.42 47.98 17.19
C GLU A 191 31.62 46.98 18.35
N GLY A 192 32.88 46.63 18.63
CA GLY A 192 33.28 45.42 19.35
C GLY A 192 32.90 45.30 20.84
N SER A 193 32.38 46.34 21.51
CA SER A 193 31.93 46.23 22.91
C SER A 193 30.58 45.53 23.07
N ASP A 194 29.81 45.41 21.98
CA ASP A 194 28.40 45.01 22.03
C ASP A 194 28.13 43.59 21.47
N LYS A 195 29.18 42.87 21.04
CA LYS A 195 29.05 41.50 20.50
C LYS A 195 29.14 40.46 21.63
N ASN A 196 28.04 39.78 21.94
CA ASN A 196 28.03 38.66 22.89
C ASN A 196 28.35 37.33 22.18
N TRP A 197 29.48 36.71 22.52
CA TRP A 197 29.94 35.47 21.90
C TRP A 197 29.51 34.25 22.71
N VAL A 198 28.66 33.40 22.11
CA VAL A 198 28.16 32.18 22.74
C VAL A 198 28.81 30.95 22.12
N ARG A 199 29.29 30.04 22.98
CA ARG A 199 29.86 28.76 22.57
C ARG A 199 28.75 27.77 22.18
N TRP A 200 28.93 27.12 21.04
CA TRP A 200 28.01 26.11 20.52
C TRP A 200 28.42 24.68 20.91
N SER A 201 27.45 23.77 20.91
CA SER A 201 27.67 22.35 21.18
C SER A 201 28.31 21.64 19.98
N ASN A 202 29.27 20.74 20.23
CA ASN A 202 29.97 20.00 19.18
C ASN A 202 29.06 18.97 18.47
N SER A 203 27.85 18.73 18.98
CA SER A 203 26.86 17.84 18.36
C SER A 203 25.93 18.53 17.36
N THR A 204 25.94 19.87 17.29
CA THR A 204 25.06 20.63 16.38
C THR A 204 25.51 20.44 14.93
N GLU A 205 24.55 20.35 14.00
CA GLU A 205 24.82 20.29 12.57
C GLU A 205 25.42 21.62 12.08
N LEU A 206 26.43 21.54 11.21
CA LEU A 206 27.10 22.73 10.67
C LEU A 206 26.13 23.67 9.95
N GLY A 207 25.14 23.12 9.21
CA GLY A 207 24.14 23.90 8.49
C GLY A 207 23.26 24.75 9.40
N ASP A 208 22.83 24.20 10.53
CA ASP A 208 22.03 24.93 11.53
C ASP A 208 22.87 25.98 12.25
N PHE A 209 24.11 25.64 12.59
CA PHE A 209 25.07 26.60 13.15
C PHE A 209 25.32 27.79 12.22
N ILE A 210 25.51 27.55 10.91
CA ILE A 210 25.71 28.62 9.92
C ILE A 210 24.47 29.50 9.79
N ARG A 211 23.28 28.92 9.82
CA ARG A 211 22.01 29.67 9.75
C ARG A 211 21.90 30.64 10.92
N ASP A 212 22.25 30.19 12.12
CA ASP A 212 22.26 31.03 13.31
C ASP A 212 23.37 32.08 13.24
N ALA A 213 24.57 31.68 12.84
CA ALA A 213 25.71 32.58 12.66
C ALA A 213 25.47 33.64 11.59
N ALA A 214 24.58 33.40 10.62
CA ALA A 214 24.22 34.36 9.56
C ALA A 214 23.40 35.57 10.07
N ARG A 215 23.00 35.55 11.35
CA ARG A 215 22.47 36.73 12.06
C ARG A 215 23.55 37.81 12.20
N GLY A 216 24.75 37.37 12.56
CA GLY A 216 25.96 38.16 12.56
C GLY A 216 26.66 38.12 11.20
N ARG A 217 27.77 38.84 11.11
CA ARG A 217 28.60 38.85 9.88
C ARG A 217 29.59 37.69 9.83
N GLU A 218 30.00 37.23 11.00
CA GLU A 218 31.13 36.33 11.20
C GLU A 218 30.89 35.42 12.40
N PHE A 219 31.52 34.25 12.41
CA PHE A 219 31.64 33.42 13.59
C PHE A 219 33.11 33.25 13.98
N ALA A 220 33.37 32.95 15.24
CA ALA A 220 34.71 32.78 15.76
C ALA A 220 35.04 31.30 16.01
N ILE A 221 36.27 30.92 15.71
CA ILE A 221 36.86 29.62 16.03
C ILE A 221 38.01 29.87 16.99
N ASP A 222 37.93 29.26 18.17
CA ASP A 222 38.90 29.43 19.25
C ASP A 222 39.64 28.10 19.47
N ILE A 223 40.97 28.12 19.42
CA ILE A 223 41.82 26.93 19.53
C ILE A 223 42.55 26.94 20.88
N GLU A 224 42.19 26.00 21.75
CA GLU A 224 42.80 25.83 23.07
C GLU A 224 44.27 25.39 22.95
N GLY A 225 45.15 26.01 23.74
CA GLY A 225 46.60 25.76 23.73
C GLY A 225 47.42 26.71 22.85
N TYR A 226 46.80 27.31 21.82
CA TYR A 226 47.46 28.35 21.00
C TYR A 226 46.95 29.77 21.29
N ASN A 227 45.79 29.93 21.96
CA ASN A 227 45.15 31.22 22.23
C ASN A 227 44.93 32.07 20.95
N ILE A 228 44.56 31.41 19.85
CA ILE A 228 44.27 32.04 18.57
C ILE A 228 42.76 32.01 18.36
N GLU A 229 42.15 33.20 18.25
CA GLU A 229 40.78 33.37 17.80
C GLU A 229 40.78 33.72 16.30
N MET A 230 40.14 32.89 15.48
CA MET A 230 39.99 33.14 14.05
C MET A 230 38.55 33.55 13.74
N ARG A 231 38.39 34.66 13.01
CA ARG A 231 37.10 35.13 12.48
C ARG A 231 36.84 34.47 11.13
N VAL A 232 35.63 33.99 10.90
CA VAL A 232 35.20 33.39 9.63
C VAL A 232 33.92 34.04 9.13
N SER A 233 33.93 34.55 7.90
CA SER A 233 32.77 35.18 7.28
C SER A 233 31.67 34.16 6.95
N VAL A 234 30.43 34.48 7.29
CA VAL A 234 29.25 33.63 7.03
C VAL A 234 28.62 33.96 5.66
N PRO A 235 28.31 32.96 4.81
CA PRO A 235 27.68 33.21 3.51
C PRO A 235 26.26 33.79 3.66
N SER A 236 25.94 34.80 2.85
CA SER A 236 24.62 35.40 2.79
C SER A 236 23.58 34.48 2.10
N PHE A 237 22.30 34.82 2.20
CA PHE A 237 21.25 34.16 1.40
C PHE A 237 21.57 34.20 -0.11
N ASN A 238 22.12 35.31 -0.60
CA ASN A 238 22.48 35.47 -2.02
C ASN A 238 23.63 34.53 -2.40
N ASP A 239 24.64 34.37 -1.55
CA ASP A 239 25.76 33.46 -1.79
C ASP A 239 25.34 31.99 -1.78
N ARG A 240 24.47 31.61 -0.84
CA ARG A 240 23.96 30.23 -0.73
C ARG A 240 23.11 29.85 -1.94
N THR A 241 22.30 30.78 -2.45
CA THR A 241 21.38 30.52 -3.56
C THR A 241 21.95 30.83 -4.94
N TYR A 242 23.16 31.40 -5.04
CA TYR A 242 23.76 31.85 -6.30
C TYR A 242 23.74 30.79 -7.41
N TYR A 243 24.26 29.59 -7.14
CA TYR A 243 24.31 28.52 -8.13
C TYR A 243 22.92 27.98 -8.48
N MET A 244 22.02 27.90 -7.50
CA MET A 244 20.63 27.45 -7.70
C MET A 244 19.85 28.44 -8.56
N ARG A 245 20.00 29.75 -8.30
CA ARG A 245 19.42 30.84 -9.10
C ARG A 245 19.98 30.85 -10.51
N SER A 246 21.29 30.65 -10.68
CA SER A 246 21.92 30.55 -12.00
C SER A 246 21.36 29.38 -12.81
N GLN A 247 21.16 28.22 -12.19
CA GLN A 247 20.51 27.07 -12.83
C GLN A 247 19.03 27.35 -13.14
N LEU A 248 18.30 27.97 -12.22
CA LEU A 248 16.90 28.34 -12.40
C LEU A 248 16.72 29.31 -13.59
N ARG A 249 17.62 30.30 -13.77
CA ARG A 249 17.61 31.19 -14.94
C ARG A 249 17.82 30.43 -16.24
N LYS A 250 18.72 29.43 -16.26
CA LYS A 250 18.96 28.59 -17.44
C LYS A 250 17.72 27.76 -17.80
N LEU A 251 17.10 27.12 -16.80
CA LEU A 251 15.86 26.37 -17.00
C LEU A 251 14.71 27.29 -17.43
N SER A 252 14.58 28.47 -16.83
CA SER A 252 13.56 29.46 -17.19
C SER A 252 13.62 29.82 -18.68
N ARG A 253 14.81 30.09 -19.22
CA ARG A 253 14.99 30.38 -20.66
C ARG A 253 14.57 29.21 -21.56
N GLN A 254 14.88 27.98 -21.17
CA GLN A 254 14.45 26.79 -21.92
C GLN A 254 12.93 26.59 -21.86
N ILE A 255 12.33 26.85 -20.70
CA ILE A 255 10.90 26.79 -20.49
C ILE A 255 10.20 27.90 -21.30
N ASP A 256 10.75 29.11 -21.35
CA ASP A 256 10.18 30.19 -22.16
C ASP A 256 10.08 29.81 -23.64
N GLU A 257 11.18 29.33 -24.22
CA GLU A 257 11.26 28.88 -25.61
C GLU A 257 10.24 27.77 -25.93
N GLN A 258 10.19 26.73 -25.09
CA GLN A 258 9.27 25.61 -25.25
C GLN A 258 7.81 26.04 -25.01
N SER A 259 7.55 26.97 -24.08
CA SER A 259 6.21 27.48 -23.78
C SER A 259 5.61 28.23 -24.96
N ARG A 260 6.44 28.98 -25.70
CA ARG A 260 6.00 29.72 -26.89
C ARG A 260 5.53 28.75 -27.98
N ILE A 261 6.30 27.70 -28.23
CA ILE A 261 5.94 26.64 -29.19
C ILE A 261 4.64 25.95 -28.77
N LYS A 262 4.51 25.60 -27.48
CA LYS A 262 3.30 24.98 -26.92
C LYS A 262 2.06 25.86 -27.11
N ARG A 263 2.12 27.13 -26.72
CA ARG A 263 1.02 28.10 -26.85
C ARG A 263 0.56 28.26 -28.30
N GLU A 264 1.50 28.31 -29.25
CA GLU A 264 1.17 28.38 -30.68
C GLU A 264 0.45 27.11 -31.17
N CYS A 265 0.95 25.93 -30.80
CA CYS A 265 0.32 24.65 -31.15
C CYS A 265 -1.10 24.52 -30.57
N ASP A 266 -1.27 24.88 -29.30
CA ASP A 266 -2.55 24.82 -28.60
C ASP A 266 -3.58 25.74 -29.27
N MET A 267 -3.17 26.96 -29.61
CA MET A 267 -4.02 27.90 -30.34
C MET A 267 -4.45 27.34 -31.71
N LEU A 268 -3.53 26.69 -32.43
CA LEU A 268 -3.83 26.09 -33.74
C LEU A 268 -4.74 24.86 -33.64
N ALA A 269 -4.58 24.04 -32.60
CA ALA A 269 -5.44 22.89 -32.34
C ALA A 269 -6.89 23.34 -32.04
N HIS A 270 -7.05 24.35 -31.18
CA HIS A 270 -8.36 24.90 -30.82
C HIS A 270 -9.06 25.61 -32.00
N LYS A 271 -8.31 26.32 -32.86
CA LYS A 271 -8.88 26.91 -34.09
C LYS A 271 -9.52 25.85 -34.99
N GLY A 272 -8.92 24.67 -35.08
CA GLY A 272 -9.46 23.54 -35.82
C GLY A 272 -10.81 23.04 -35.29
N ALA A 273 -10.91 22.85 -33.98
CA ALA A 273 -12.16 22.42 -33.33
C ALA A 273 -13.26 23.49 -33.47
N ASN A 274 -12.92 24.76 -33.31
CA ASN A 274 -13.84 25.87 -33.49
C ASN A 274 -14.36 25.98 -34.94
N PHE A 275 -13.52 25.65 -35.93
CA PHE A 275 -13.97 25.61 -37.32
C PHE A 275 -14.99 24.50 -37.57
N LEU A 276 -14.78 23.31 -36.99
CA LEU A 276 -15.74 22.20 -37.07
C LEU A 276 -17.08 22.56 -36.40
N ALA A 277 -17.04 23.19 -35.23
CA ALA A 277 -18.23 23.65 -34.53
C ALA A 277 -19.01 24.71 -35.33
N LYS A 278 -18.32 25.69 -35.92
CA LYS A 278 -18.92 26.71 -36.81
C LYS A 278 -19.52 26.07 -38.07
N GLY A 279 -18.86 25.06 -38.64
CA GLY A 279 -19.37 24.29 -39.77
C GLY A 279 -20.67 23.56 -39.44
N GLY A 280 -20.72 22.88 -38.29
CA GLY A 280 -21.95 22.24 -37.81
C GLY A 280 -23.10 23.23 -37.59
N PHE A 281 -22.81 24.39 -37.01
CA PHE A 281 -23.79 25.46 -36.83
C PHE A 281 -24.32 26.02 -38.17
N ALA A 282 -23.44 26.22 -39.15
CA ALA A 282 -23.82 26.68 -40.48
C ALA A 282 -24.71 25.65 -41.21
N LEU A 283 -24.42 24.35 -41.08
CA LEU A 283 -25.22 23.28 -41.65
C LEU A 283 -26.62 23.24 -41.03
N LEU A 284 -26.73 23.36 -39.71
CA LEU A 284 -28.03 23.43 -39.02
C LEU A 284 -28.84 24.66 -39.42
N SER A 285 -28.19 25.82 -39.53
CA SER A 285 -28.83 27.06 -39.97
C SER A 285 -29.30 26.96 -41.44
N GLY A 286 -28.50 26.34 -42.30
CA GLY A 286 -28.87 26.05 -43.68
C GLY A 286 -30.04 25.07 -43.79
N TRP A 287 -30.05 24.01 -42.98
CA TRP A 287 -31.16 23.06 -42.90
C TRP A 287 -32.46 23.74 -42.44
N TRP A 288 -32.38 24.59 -41.42
CA TRP A 288 -33.52 25.39 -41.00
C TRP A 288 -34.05 26.29 -42.13
N GLY A 289 -33.16 26.96 -42.87
CA GLY A 289 -33.52 27.76 -44.04
C GLY A 289 -34.18 26.94 -45.15
N VAL A 290 -33.70 25.71 -45.41
CA VAL A 290 -34.32 24.78 -46.38
C VAL A 290 -35.72 24.38 -45.93
N VAL A 291 -35.89 23.99 -44.67
CA VAL A 291 -37.21 23.62 -44.13
C VAL A 291 -38.18 24.80 -44.20
N TYR A 292 -37.73 26.00 -43.82
CA TYR A 292 -38.51 27.24 -43.93
C TYR A 292 -38.93 27.52 -45.38
N TYR A 293 -37.99 27.47 -46.32
CA TYR A 293 -38.28 27.74 -47.73
C TYR A 293 -39.24 26.71 -48.34
N VAL A 294 -39.02 25.42 -48.08
CA VAL A 294 -39.89 24.35 -48.62
C VAL A 294 -41.30 24.44 -48.04
N THR A 295 -41.43 24.84 -46.78
CA THR A 295 -42.73 24.95 -46.09
C THR A 295 -43.52 26.19 -46.53
N PHE A 296 -42.88 27.36 -46.68
CA PHE A 296 -43.56 28.63 -46.91
C PHE A 296 -43.54 29.12 -48.36
N HIS A 297 -42.56 28.70 -49.17
CA HIS A 297 -42.37 29.18 -50.55
C HIS A 297 -42.61 28.11 -51.62
N THR A 298 -43.03 26.90 -51.23
CA THR A 298 -43.29 25.80 -52.17
C THR A 298 -44.66 25.17 -51.90
N GLU A 299 -45.28 24.60 -52.93
CA GLU A 299 -46.64 24.03 -52.85
C GLU A 299 -46.71 22.70 -52.08
N PHE A 300 -45.59 22.16 -51.61
CA PHE A 300 -45.50 20.84 -50.98
C PHE A 300 -46.10 20.76 -49.56
N GLY A 301 -46.39 21.91 -48.93
CA GLY A 301 -47.07 21.98 -47.63
C GLY A 301 -46.32 21.30 -46.47
N TRP A 302 -46.90 21.36 -45.27
CA TRP A 302 -46.31 20.76 -44.06
C TRP A 302 -46.41 19.22 -44.05
N ASP A 303 -47.45 18.66 -44.69
CA ASP A 303 -47.72 17.22 -44.73
C ASP A 303 -46.57 16.39 -45.35
N LEU A 304 -45.79 16.97 -46.29
CA LEU A 304 -44.61 16.33 -46.85
C LEU A 304 -43.35 16.53 -45.99
N VAL A 305 -43.22 17.69 -45.34
CA VAL A 305 -42.00 18.10 -44.62
C VAL A 305 -41.89 17.42 -43.26
N GLU A 306 -43.01 17.16 -42.59
CA GLU A 306 -43.06 16.49 -41.28
C GLU A 306 -42.33 15.13 -41.24
N PRO A 307 -42.65 14.13 -42.09
CA PRO A 307 -41.95 12.84 -42.06
C PRO A 307 -40.47 12.95 -42.46
N ILE A 308 -40.12 13.88 -43.36
CA ILE A 308 -38.74 14.09 -43.78
C ILE A 308 -37.89 14.66 -42.65
N THR A 309 -38.42 15.64 -41.90
CA THR A 309 -37.72 16.22 -40.75
C THR A 309 -37.56 15.21 -39.61
N TYR A 310 -38.56 14.36 -39.38
CA TYR A 310 -38.48 13.25 -38.43
C TYR A 310 -37.38 12.25 -38.80
N LEU A 311 -37.34 11.80 -40.06
CA LEU A 311 -36.34 10.87 -40.56
C LEU A 311 -34.92 11.47 -40.52
N ALA A 312 -34.79 12.75 -40.88
CA ALA A 312 -33.52 13.48 -40.82
C ALA A 312 -33.02 13.64 -39.37
N GLY A 313 -33.92 13.93 -38.43
CA GLY A 313 -33.62 14.00 -37.00
C GLY A 313 -33.12 12.66 -36.46
N LEU A 314 -33.85 11.57 -36.74
CA LEU A 314 -33.47 10.22 -36.34
C LEU A 314 -32.13 9.79 -36.94
N SER A 315 -31.88 10.11 -38.22
CA SER A 315 -30.61 9.84 -38.89
C SER A 315 -29.45 10.62 -38.27
N THR A 316 -29.67 11.87 -37.87
CA THR A 316 -28.66 12.71 -37.20
C THR A 316 -28.30 12.16 -35.83
N ILE A 317 -29.29 11.73 -35.04
CA ILE A 317 -29.06 11.08 -33.74
C ILE A 317 -28.28 9.77 -33.92
N MET A 318 -28.66 8.95 -34.90
CA MET A 318 -27.99 7.68 -35.19
C MET A 318 -26.55 7.90 -35.66
N GLY A 319 -26.31 8.89 -36.52
CA GLY A 319 -24.96 9.29 -36.96
C GLY A 319 -24.10 9.83 -35.82
N GLY A 320 -24.67 10.67 -34.95
CA GLY A 320 -24.01 11.15 -33.74
C GLY A 320 -23.64 10.02 -32.78
N TYR A 321 -24.52 9.03 -32.61
CA TYR A 321 -24.27 7.85 -31.80
C TYR A 321 -23.15 6.96 -32.37
N LEU A 322 -23.13 6.74 -33.69
CA LEU A 322 -22.06 5.98 -34.36
C LEU A 322 -20.70 6.70 -34.27
N TRP A 323 -20.68 8.00 -34.51
CA TRP A 323 -19.47 8.82 -34.35
C TRP A 323 -18.96 8.79 -32.91
N PHE A 324 -19.88 8.79 -31.94
CA PHE A 324 -19.56 8.70 -30.53
C PHE A 324 -19.00 7.32 -30.13
N LEU A 325 -19.61 6.22 -30.58
CA LEU A 325 -19.11 4.85 -30.37
C LEU A 325 -17.71 4.65 -30.94
N TYR A 326 -17.38 5.34 -32.04
CA TYR A 326 -16.05 5.29 -32.63
C TYR A 326 -14.98 6.02 -31.79
N ILE A 327 -15.36 7.06 -31.04
CA ILE A 327 -14.42 7.98 -30.37
C ILE A 327 -14.29 7.72 -28.87
N SER A 328 -15.36 7.30 -28.16
CA SER A 328 -15.37 7.25 -26.69
C SER A 328 -16.19 6.09 -26.14
N LYS A 329 -15.74 5.51 -25.01
CA LYS A 329 -16.53 4.57 -24.20
C LYS A 329 -17.51 5.27 -23.22
N ASP A 330 -17.32 6.57 -22.94
CA ASP A 330 -18.09 7.33 -21.93
C ASP A 330 -18.89 8.48 -22.55
N LEU A 331 -20.22 8.54 -22.32
CA LEU A 331 -21.18 9.48 -22.94
C LEU A 331 -20.98 10.95 -22.52
N SER A 332 -19.88 11.59 -22.91
CA SER A 332 -19.62 13.02 -22.62
C SER A 332 -19.07 13.80 -23.81
N TYR A 333 -19.74 14.90 -24.17
CA TYR A 333 -19.31 15.85 -25.20
C TYR A 333 -17.92 16.46 -24.90
N LYS A 334 -17.65 16.76 -23.62
CA LYS A 334 -16.34 17.29 -23.19
C LYS A 334 -15.22 16.29 -23.47
N ALA A 335 -15.47 14.99 -23.29
CA ALA A 335 -14.49 13.95 -23.55
C ALA A 335 -14.19 13.81 -25.06
N ALA A 336 -15.23 13.79 -25.90
CA ALA A 336 -15.06 13.68 -27.36
C ALA A 336 -14.32 14.89 -27.96
N MET A 337 -14.63 16.11 -27.50
CA MET A 337 -13.91 17.32 -27.94
C MET A 337 -12.44 17.29 -27.50
N ASN A 338 -12.16 16.89 -26.26
CA ASN A 338 -10.78 16.78 -25.77
C ASN A 338 -9.97 15.71 -26.51
N VAL A 339 -10.59 14.60 -26.93
CA VAL A 339 -9.91 13.56 -27.74
C VAL A 339 -9.55 14.06 -29.14
N THR A 340 -10.44 14.81 -29.79
CA THR A 340 -10.14 15.35 -31.14
C THR A 340 -9.11 16.47 -31.09
N VAL A 341 -9.19 17.37 -30.10
CA VAL A 341 -8.19 18.41 -29.86
C VAL A 341 -6.84 17.80 -29.51
N SER A 342 -6.78 16.83 -28.59
CA SER A 342 -5.51 16.20 -28.17
C SER A 342 -4.83 15.42 -29.28
N ARG A 343 -5.57 14.71 -30.15
CA ARG A 343 -4.98 14.03 -31.31
C ARG A 343 -4.30 15.02 -32.26
N ARG A 344 -4.98 16.12 -32.60
CA ARG A 344 -4.43 17.16 -33.46
C ARG A 344 -3.25 17.89 -32.79
N GLN A 345 -3.36 18.13 -31.49
CA GLN A 345 -2.31 18.76 -30.68
C GLN A 345 -1.03 17.90 -30.67
N ASN A 346 -1.14 16.58 -30.46
CA ASN A 346 0.00 15.68 -30.50
C ASN A 346 0.66 15.65 -31.89
N ALA A 347 -0.12 15.62 -32.97
CA ALA A 347 0.43 15.71 -34.32
C ALA A 347 1.17 17.04 -34.58
N LEU A 348 0.65 18.16 -34.05
CA LEU A 348 1.31 19.46 -34.14
C LEU A 348 2.60 19.51 -33.28
N TYR A 349 2.61 18.87 -32.12
CA TYR A 349 3.80 18.74 -31.29
C TYR A 349 4.90 17.95 -31.99
N GLU A 350 4.56 16.80 -32.59
CA GLU A 350 5.51 16.01 -33.37
C GLU A 350 6.04 16.80 -34.58
N ALA A 351 5.17 17.50 -35.31
CA ALA A 351 5.55 18.29 -36.48
C ALA A 351 6.48 19.47 -36.15
N ARG A 352 6.32 20.07 -34.96
CA ARG A 352 7.16 21.19 -34.50
C ARG A 352 8.31 20.77 -33.58
N GLY A 353 8.49 19.47 -33.35
CA GLY A 353 9.56 18.94 -32.50
C GLY A 353 9.42 19.27 -31.01
N PHE A 354 8.20 19.48 -30.52
CA PHE A 354 7.92 19.71 -29.10
C PHE A 354 7.80 18.38 -28.35
N ASP A 355 8.75 18.09 -27.46
CA ASP A 355 8.70 16.91 -26.59
C ASP A 355 8.01 17.23 -25.26
N TYR A 356 6.80 16.69 -25.10
CA TYR A 356 6.00 16.86 -23.88
C TYR A 356 6.70 16.31 -22.62
N LYS A 357 7.44 15.19 -22.72
CA LYS A 357 8.09 14.59 -21.55
C LYS A 357 9.25 15.45 -21.06
N LYS A 358 10.04 15.95 -22.00
CA LYS A 358 11.14 16.89 -21.70
C LYS A 358 10.60 18.18 -21.07
N TRP A 359 9.49 18.71 -21.58
CA TRP A 359 8.80 19.85 -20.99
C TRP A 359 8.38 19.60 -19.53
N GLU A 360 7.73 18.47 -19.26
CA GLU A 360 7.30 18.10 -17.90
C GLU A 360 8.48 17.98 -16.94
N GLN A 361 9.58 17.37 -17.39
CA GLN A 361 10.81 17.27 -16.60
C GLN A 361 11.41 18.65 -16.28
N LEU A 362 11.54 19.54 -17.27
CA LEU A 362 12.07 20.90 -17.07
C LEU A 362 11.22 21.70 -16.08
N VAL A 363 9.89 21.62 -16.20
CA VAL A 363 8.95 22.28 -15.29
C VAL A 363 9.05 21.71 -13.86
N GLN A 364 9.22 20.40 -13.73
CA GLN A 364 9.38 19.76 -12.42
C GLN A 364 10.71 20.14 -11.75
N GLU A 365 11.82 20.11 -12.50
CA GLU A 365 13.15 20.52 -12.01
C GLU A 365 13.16 22.00 -11.60
N ALA A 366 12.58 22.88 -12.42
CA ALA A 366 12.47 24.30 -12.09
C ALA A 366 11.61 24.54 -10.84
N ASN A 367 10.48 23.82 -10.70
CA ASN A 367 9.63 23.93 -9.51
C ASN A 367 10.29 23.34 -8.26
N ALA A 368 11.12 22.29 -8.39
CA ALA A 368 11.90 21.75 -7.28
C ALA A 368 12.93 22.79 -6.78
N LEU A 369 13.71 23.37 -7.69
CA LEU A 369 14.68 24.43 -7.35
C LEU A 369 13.99 25.65 -6.72
N ARG A 370 12.82 26.07 -7.22
CA ARG A 370 12.04 27.16 -6.61
C ARG A 370 11.61 26.87 -5.18
N ARG A 371 11.18 25.63 -4.89
CA ARG A 371 10.81 25.22 -3.52
C ARG A 371 12.04 25.24 -2.63
N GLU A 372 13.16 24.71 -3.08
CA GLU A 372 14.40 24.71 -2.30
C GLU A 372 14.87 26.14 -2.00
N ILE A 373 14.87 27.04 -2.98
CA ILE A 373 15.24 28.44 -2.76
C ILE A 373 14.26 29.12 -1.79
N LYS A 374 12.94 28.87 -1.90
CA LYS A 374 11.95 29.41 -0.96
C LYS A 374 12.12 28.90 0.47
N VAL A 375 12.44 27.61 0.63
CA VAL A 375 12.71 27.05 1.96
C VAL A 375 13.94 27.74 2.56
N ILE A 376 15.01 27.91 1.77
CA ILE A 376 16.20 28.65 2.21
C ILE A 376 15.86 30.12 2.50
N ALA A 377 14.97 30.75 1.74
CA ALA A 377 14.55 32.13 1.96
C ALA A 377 13.82 32.30 3.30
N VAL A 378 12.90 31.38 3.62
CA VAL A 378 12.21 31.32 4.92
C VAL A 378 13.19 31.02 6.05
N GLU A 379 14.16 30.13 5.84
CA GLU A 379 15.21 29.82 6.83
C GLU A 379 16.06 31.04 7.21
N TYR A 380 16.30 31.97 6.27
CA TYR A 380 17.09 33.18 6.49
C TYR A 380 16.22 34.41 6.79
N ASP A 381 14.89 34.25 6.84
CA ASP A 381 13.90 35.34 6.98
C ASP A 381 14.05 36.45 5.91
N VAL A 382 14.33 36.04 4.67
CA VAL A 382 14.48 36.94 3.51
C VAL A 382 13.33 36.75 2.54
N ASP A 383 12.66 37.85 2.17
CA ASP A 383 11.67 37.85 1.11
C ASP A 383 12.32 37.71 -0.27
N TRP A 384 12.21 36.52 -0.87
CA TRP A 384 12.77 36.24 -2.19
C TRP A 384 11.79 36.57 -3.33
N ASP A 385 12.10 37.63 -4.08
CA ASP A 385 11.37 38.04 -5.28
C ASP A 385 11.61 37.12 -6.49
N GLU A 386 10.73 36.15 -6.71
CA GLU A 386 10.83 35.20 -7.83
C GLU A 386 10.78 35.86 -9.22
N ALA A 387 10.02 36.96 -9.34
CA ALA A 387 9.78 37.64 -10.62
C ALA A 387 11.08 38.20 -11.22
N LYS A 388 12.00 38.67 -10.38
CA LYS A 388 13.30 39.23 -10.80
C LYS A 388 14.21 38.19 -11.47
N GLU A 389 14.02 36.90 -11.18
CA GLU A 389 14.90 35.82 -11.62
C GLU A 389 14.33 35.02 -12.79
N VAL A 390 13.02 34.77 -12.78
CA VAL A 390 12.33 33.87 -13.72
C VAL A 390 11.64 34.64 -14.85
N GLY A 391 11.22 35.88 -14.61
CA GLY A 391 10.32 36.63 -15.49
C GLY A 391 8.84 36.31 -15.22
N ASP A 392 7.95 37.28 -15.46
CA ASP A 392 6.52 37.14 -15.13
C ASP A 392 5.81 36.08 -15.97
N ASP A 393 6.11 35.99 -17.26
CA ASP A 393 5.48 35.03 -18.19
C ASP A 393 5.76 33.56 -17.79
N VAL A 394 7.01 33.25 -17.44
CA VAL A 394 7.40 31.90 -17.02
C VAL A 394 6.92 31.60 -15.60
N LYS A 395 6.87 32.62 -14.72
CA LYS A 395 6.31 32.48 -13.38
C LYS A 395 4.84 32.03 -13.43
N GLU A 396 4.04 32.63 -14.31
CA GLU A 396 2.65 32.26 -14.53
C GLU A 396 2.55 30.80 -15.01
N VAL A 397 3.29 30.42 -16.06
CA VAL A 397 3.31 29.04 -16.60
C VAL A 397 3.66 28.02 -15.53
N LEU A 398 4.71 28.26 -14.75
CA LEU A 398 5.12 27.35 -13.68
C LEU A 398 4.06 27.25 -12.57
N SER A 399 3.35 28.34 -12.27
CA SER A 399 2.28 28.37 -11.27
C SER A 399 1.02 27.64 -11.73
N GLU A 400 0.64 27.79 -13.00
CA GLU A 400 -0.47 27.06 -13.62
C GLU A 400 -0.19 25.55 -13.69
N GLU A 401 1.01 25.16 -14.12
CA GLU A 401 1.38 23.74 -14.17
C GLU A 401 1.46 23.13 -12.76
N ARG A 402 1.89 23.91 -11.75
CA ARG A 402 1.82 23.48 -10.34
C ARG A 402 0.38 23.31 -9.88
N SER A 403 -0.54 24.21 -10.23
CA SER A 403 -1.95 24.11 -9.83
C SER A 403 -2.63 22.94 -10.53
N LYS A 404 -2.36 22.71 -11.82
CA LYS A 404 -2.79 21.53 -12.59
C LYS A 404 -2.21 20.24 -12.00
N ALA A 405 -0.93 20.20 -11.65
CA ALA A 405 -0.31 19.06 -10.98
C ALA A 405 -0.91 18.83 -9.58
N GLY A 406 -1.24 19.89 -8.83
CA GLY A 406 -1.93 19.80 -7.55
C GLY A 406 -3.38 19.32 -7.68
N HIS A 407 -4.09 19.73 -8.74
CA HIS A 407 -5.43 19.26 -9.06
C HIS A 407 -5.39 17.79 -9.50
N LYS A 408 -4.45 17.43 -10.36
CA LYS A 408 -4.18 16.03 -10.76
C LYS A 408 -3.84 15.19 -9.54
N ALA A 409 -2.98 15.67 -8.64
CA ALA A 409 -2.62 15.02 -7.37
C ALA A 409 -3.79 14.90 -6.38
N ARG A 410 -4.77 15.81 -6.38
CA ARG A 410 -6.01 15.67 -5.61
C ARG A 410 -6.94 14.59 -6.17
N TYR A 411 -6.89 14.33 -7.48
CA TYR A 411 -7.56 13.20 -8.13
C TYR A 411 -6.71 11.91 -8.17
N THR A 412 -5.38 12.04 -7.98
CA THR A 412 -4.39 10.97 -7.95
C THR A 412 -3.62 11.03 -6.63
N THR A 413 -4.31 10.95 -5.48
CA THR A 413 -3.63 10.62 -4.22
C THR A 413 -3.24 9.15 -4.30
N SER A 414 -2.17 8.85 -5.05
CA SER A 414 -1.57 7.53 -5.02
C SER A 414 -1.03 7.35 -3.61
N SER A 415 -1.68 6.49 -2.83
CA SER A 415 -1.19 6.16 -1.49
C SER A 415 -0.22 5.00 -1.63
N LEU A 416 1.02 5.21 -1.20
CA LEU A 416 2.04 4.18 -1.15
C LEU A 416 1.89 3.39 0.15
N VAL A 417 1.72 2.08 0.03
CA VAL A 417 1.57 1.14 1.14
C VAL A 417 2.89 0.43 1.35
N TYR A 418 3.45 0.53 2.56
CA TYR A 418 4.65 -0.18 2.96
C TYR A 418 4.26 -1.43 3.73
N LEU A 419 4.56 -2.61 3.19
CA LEU A 419 4.28 -3.88 3.85
C LEU A 419 5.42 -4.29 4.80
N PRO A 420 5.13 -5.07 5.86
CA PRO A 420 6.14 -5.55 6.80
C PRO A 420 7.25 -6.45 6.21
N ASP A 421 7.04 -7.03 5.03
CA ASP A 421 8.01 -7.85 4.31
C ASP A 421 8.98 -7.02 3.44
N GLY A 422 8.86 -5.68 3.48
CA GLY A 422 9.67 -4.75 2.70
C GLY A 422 9.09 -4.41 1.33
N GLN A 423 7.95 -4.98 0.94
CA GLN A 423 7.33 -4.68 -0.34
C GLN A 423 6.46 -3.44 -0.29
N HIS A 424 6.27 -2.80 -1.44
CA HIS A 424 5.48 -1.57 -1.54
C HIS A 424 4.46 -1.62 -2.67
N PHE A 425 3.23 -1.18 -2.35
CA PHE A 425 2.13 -1.12 -3.30
C PHE A 425 1.66 0.31 -3.49
N ASN A 426 1.48 0.73 -4.75
CA ASN A 426 0.84 1.97 -5.12
C ASN A 426 -0.67 1.74 -5.23
N VAL A 427 -1.45 2.47 -4.44
CA VAL A 427 -2.91 2.45 -4.49
C VAL A 427 -3.40 3.68 -5.24
N THR A 428 -4.00 3.48 -6.42
CA THR A 428 -4.49 4.56 -7.29
C THR A 428 -6.00 4.45 -7.47
N PRO A 429 -6.78 5.55 -7.35
CA PRO A 429 -8.20 5.52 -7.65
C PRO A 429 -8.45 5.23 -9.15
N VAL A 430 -9.44 4.39 -9.42
CA VAL A 430 -9.91 4.02 -10.77
C VAL A 430 -11.44 4.18 -10.84
N PHE A 431 -12.00 4.20 -12.06
CA PHE A 431 -13.41 4.54 -12.31
C PHE A 431 -14.44 3.82 -11.39
N ALA A 432 -14.16 2.58 -10.99
CA ALA A 432 -15.06 1.78 -10.14
C ALA A 432 -14.54 1.54 -8.72
N GLY A 433 -13.36 2.03 -8.34
CA GLY A 433 -12.76 1.69 -7.05
C GLY A 433 -11.29 2.07 -6.92
N LEU A 434 -10.48 1.20 -6.32
CA LEU A 434 -9.06 1.43 -6.06
C LEU A 434 -8.23 0.32 -6.70
N PHE A 435 -7.15 0.68 -7.38
CA PHE A 435 -6.22 -0.25 -8.01
C PHE A 435 -4.92 -0.29 -7.22
N PHE A 436 -4.55 -1.49 -6.79
CA PHE A 436 -3.28 -1.80 -6.12
C PHE A 436 -2.29 -2.27 -7.17
N LYS A 437 -1.14 -1.60 -7.27
CA LYS A 437 -0.07 -1.93 -8.22
C LYS A 437 1.24 -2.13 -7.47
N SER A 438 1.96 -3.21 -7.74
CA SER A 438 3.31 -3.37 -7.18
C SER A 438 4.24 -2.27 -7.71
N ALA A 439 5.01 -1.63 -6.81
CA ALA A 439 5.94 -0.56 -7.17
C ALA A 439 7.22 -1.07 -7.84
N GLU A 440 7.65 -2.30 -7.50
CA GLU A 440 8.85 -2.93 -8.05
C GLU A 440 8.46 -3.83 -9.23
N LEU A 441 8.49 -3.30 -10.45
CA LEU A 441 8.23 -4.06 -11.69
C LEU A 441 9.51 -4.65 -12.31
N SER A 442 10.69 -4.26 -11.83
CA SER A 442 11.99 -4.45 -12.51
C SER A 442 12.75 -5.73 -12.19
N THR A 443 12.26 -6.58 -11.28
CA THR A 443 12.98 -7.81 -10.88
C THR A 443 12.27 -9.03 -11.45
N SER A 444 12.99 -9.88 -12.18
CA SER A 444 12.51 -10.96 -13.05
C SER A 444 11.86 -12.18 -12.34
N GLN A 445 11.40 -12.03 -11.09
CA GLN A 445 10.77 -13.08 -10.29
C GLN A 445 9.68 -12.47 -9.38
N HIS A 446 8.52 -12.13 -9.93
CA HIS A 446 7.44 -11.52 -9.14
C HIS A 446 6.74 -12.56 -8.25
N ALA A 447 6.87 -12.37 -6.95
CA ALA A 447 6.29 -13.19 -5.89
C ALA A 447 4.80 -12.86 -5.59
N PHE A 448 4.31 -11.74 -6.14
CA PHE A 448 2.99 -11.15 -5.87
C PHE A 448 2.26 -10.86 -7.20
N PRO A 449 0.91 -10.75 -7.21
CA PRO A 449 0.17 -10.30 -8.38
C PRO A 449 0.64 -8.91 -8.81
N ILE A 450 0.70 -8.66 -10.12
CA ILE A 450 1.12 -7.36 -10.69
C ILE A 450 0.23 -6.22 -10.18
N GLY A 451 -1.05 -6.53 -9.97
CA GLY A 451 -2.00 -5.64 -9.36
C GLY A 451 -3.40 -6.25 -9.26
N TRP A 452 -4.27 -5.58 -8.54
CA TRP A 452 -5.68 -5.94 -8.41
C TRP A 452 -6.56 -4.72 -8.15
N THR A 453 -7.83 -4.83 -8.52
CA THR A 453 -8.82 -3.79 -8.30
C THR A 453 -9.76 -4.21 -7.17
N ILE A 454 -9.99 -3.28 -6.25
CA ILE A 454 -11.00 -3.41 -5.20
C ILE A 454 -12.08 -2.36 -5.39
N VAL A 455 -13.27 -2.65 -4.86
CA VAL A 455 -14.39 -1.70 -4.81
C VAL A 455 -14.83 -1.59 -3.37
N ILE A 456 -14.96 -0.35 -2.89
CA ILE A 456 -15.50 -0.05 -1.57
C ILE A 456 -16.75 0.81 -1.77
N HIS A 457 -17.85 0.37 -1.17
CA HIS A 457 -19.10 1.11 -1.12
C HIS A 457 -19.39 1.53 0.31
N THR A 458 -19.83 2.76 0.47
CA THR A 458 -20.30 3.31 1.74
C THR A 458 -21.82 3.47 1.66
N GLU A 459 -22.52 2.97 2.68
CA GLU A 459 -23.96 3.12 2.86
C GLU A 459 -24.25 4.37 3.72
N ASP A 460 -25.20 5.21 3.30
CA ASP A 460 -25.67 6.36 4.08
C ASP A 460 -26.76 5.92 5.08
N ASP A 461 -26.70 6.40 6.32
CA ASP A 461 -27.75 6.22 7.33
C ASP A 461 -28.95 7.06 6.91
N THR A 462 -29.98 6.44 6.31
CA THR A 462 -31.20 7.17 5.92
C THR A 462 -32.11 7.39 7.13
N ASP A 463 -31.88 8.48 7.87
CA ASP A 463 -32.85 9.11 8.78
C ASP A 463 -33.00 10.63 8.52
N ASP A 464 -32.76 11.09 7.29
CA ASP A 464 -33.09 12.47 6.89
C ASP A 464 -34.47 12.51 6.21
N ALA A 465 -35.51 12.53 7.03
CA ALA A 465 -36.81 13.04 6.64
C ALA A 465 -36.77 14.58 6.71
N GLY A 466 -36.22 15.21 5.68
CA GLY A 466 -36.04 16.66 5.68
C GLY A 466 -35.64 17.26 4.34
N ASP A 467 -36.37 16.93 3.26
CA ASP A 467 -36.74 17.90 2.20
C ASP A 467 -37.43 17.17 1.05
N ALA A 468 -38.76 17.22 1.06
CA ALA A 468 -39.57 16.94 -0.12
C ALA A 468 -40.38 18.19 -0.42
N SER A 469 -39.91 18.96 -1.40
CA SER A 469 -40.76 19.89 -2.16
C SER A 469 -41.96 19.12 -2.69
N GLY A 470 -43.15 19.67 -2.45
CA GLY A 470 -44.43 18.99 -2.46
C GLY A 470 -44.78 18.25 -3.75
N THR A 471 -45.37 17.08 -3.57
CA THR A 471 -46.46 16.55 -4.41
C THR A 471 -47.28 15.60 -3.55
N VAL A 472 -48.54 15.97 -3.31
CA VAL A 472 -49.51 15.18 -2.55
C VAL A 472 -50.14 14.15 -3.50
N PRO A 473 -50.16 12.84 -3.17
CA PRO A 473 -51.09 11.91 -3.79
C PRO A 473 -52.24 11.56 -2.84
N GLU A 474 -53.46 11.56 -3.39
CA GLU A 474 -54.72 11.23 -2.71
C GLU A 474 -54.79 9.80 -2.14
N PRO A 475 -55.65 9.54 -1.13
CA PRO A 475 -55.83 8.21 -0.57
C PRO A 475 -56.94 7.45 -1.30
N GLY A 476 -56.59 6.35 -1.97
CA GLY A 476 -57.58 5.41 -2.51
C GLY A 476 -56.94 4.10 -2.97
N GLY A 477 -57.19 3.01 -2.23
CA GLY A 477 -56.93 1.65 -2.69
C GLY A 477 -56.36 0.72 -1.62
N ALA A 478 -57.23 0.02 -0.91
CA ALA A 478 -56.86 -1.07 -0.02
C ALA A 478 -56.35 -2.29 -0.83
N GLY A 479 -55.13 -2.74 -0.55
CA GLY A 479 -54.59 -3.97 -1.13
C GLY A 479 -53.17 -4.31 -0.66
N GLY A 480 -53.05 -5.32 0.19
CA GLY A 480 -51.89 -6.23 0.30
C GLY A 480 -50.52 -5.61 0.66
N SER A 481 -50.14 -5.71 1.92
CA SER A 481 -48.77 -5.51 2.44
C SER A 481 -47.75 -6.43 1.75
N LEU A 482 -47.07 -5.92 0.72
CA LEU A 482 -45.73 -6.31 0.31
C LEU A 482 -44.79 -5.21 0.80
N ALA A 483 -43.98 -5.51 1.81
CA ALA A 483 -42.97 -4.61 2.34
C ALA A 483 -42.08 -4.12 1.19
N SER A 484 -42.21 -2.83 0.86
CA SER A 484 -41.36 -2.13 -0.09
C SER A 484 -39.91 -2.19 0.41
N GLU A 485 -39.05 -2.91 -0.29
CA GLU A 485 -37.60 -2.87 -0.09
C GLU A 485 -37.12 -1.43 -0.34
N LYS A 486 -36.85 -0.69 0.75
CA LYS A 486 -36.14 0.60 0.69
C LYS A 486 -34.80 0.37 -0.02
N ARG A 487 -34.64 0.91 -1.23
CA ARG A 487 -33.37 0.89 -1.98
C ARG A 487 -32.32 1.67 -1.17
N ARG A 488 -31.36 0.97 -0.59
CA ARG A 488 -30.20 1.57 0.09
C ARG A 488 -29.38 2.37 -0.93
N HIS A 489 -29.13 3.65 -0.65
CA HIS A 489 -28.29 4.48 -1.51
C HIS A 489 -26.81 4.14 -1.23
N LEU A 490 -26.12 3.62 -2.26
CA LEU A 490 -24.70 3.29 -2.22
C LEU A 490 -23.90 4.40 -2.91
N HIS A 491 -22.87 4.93 -2.26
CA HIS A 491 -21.97 5.90 -2.88
C HIS A 491 -20.51 5.41 -2.91
N SER A 492 -19.69 6.11 -3.71
CA SER A 492 -18.26 5.80 -3.88
C SER A 492 -17.47 6.17 -2.63
N PHE A 493 -16.62 5.27 -2.16
CA PHE A 493 -15.78 5.46 -0.98
C PHE A 493 -14.95 6.76 -1.03
N LYS A 494 -15.09 7.59 0.01
CA LYS A 494 -14.31 8.83 0.20
C LYS A 494 -13.43 8.78 1.44
N ARG A 495 -14.02 8.35 2.56
CA ARG A 495 -13.38 8.23 3.88
C ARG A 495 -13.95 6.99 4.57
N PRO A 496 -13.18 6.34 5.46
CA PRO A 496 -13.69 5.21 6.22
C PRO A 496 -14.85 5.63 7.13
N THR A 497 -15.85 4.77 7.22
CA THR A 497 -16.96 4.86 8.19
C THR A 497 -16.80 3.82 9.29
N LEU A 498 -17.56 3.97 10.38
CA LEU A 498 -17.46 3.09 11.53
C LEU A 498 -17.97 1.67 11.21
N GLN A 499 -19.12 1.55 10.54
CA GLN A 499 -19.75 0.26 10.22
C GLN A 499 -20.35 0.15 8.81
N ASN A 500 -20.47 1.25 8.06
CA ASN A 500 -21.29 1.30 6.84
C ASN A 500 -20.48 1.03 5.55
N ASP A 501 -19.20 0.67 5.70
CA ASP A 501 -18.33 0.36 4.58
C ASP A 501 -18.39 -1.11 4.23
N SER A 502 -18.37 -1.38 2.92
CA SER A 502 -18.42 -2.73 2.36
C SER A 502 -17.43 -2.87 1.21
N LEU A 503 -16.65 -3.94 1.23
CA LEU A 503 -15.48 -4.17 0.38
C LEU A 503 -15.61 -5.48 -0.38
N PHE A 504 -15.20 -5.49 -1.65
CA PHE A 504 -14.91 -6.72 -2.40
C PHE A 504 -13.79 -6.52 -3.43
N ILE A 505 -13.23 -7.64 -3.88
CA ILE A 505 -12.16 -7.68 -4.88
C ILE A 505 -12.80 -7.95 -6.25
N SER A 506 -12.74 -6.96 -7.15
CA SER A 506 -13.41 -7.04 -8.45
C SER A 506 -12.60 -7.81 -9.49
N SER A 507 -11.30 -7.55 -9.60
CA SER A 507 -10.44 -8.18 -10.62
C SER A 507 -8.96 -8.24 -10.21
N VAL A 508 -8.21 -9.15 -10.84
CA VAL A 508 -6.74 -9.26 -10.73
C VAL A 508 -6.12 -9.08 -12.10
N SER A 509 -5.03 -8.31 -12.19
CA SER A 509 -4.22 -8.21 -13.39
C SER A 509 -3.09 -9.24 -13.35
N ASN A 510 -3.14 -10.21 -14.27
CA ASN A 510 -2.06 -11.17 -14.53
C ASN A 510 -1.25 -10.72 -15.76
N PRO A 511 0.07 -10.96 -15.82
CA PRO A 511 0.87 -10.68 -17.01
C PRO A 511 0.42 -11.56 -18.19
N SER A 512 0.64 -11.06 -19.40
CA SER A 512 0.30 -11.75 -20.66
C SER A 512 1.30 -12.84 -21.08
N THR A 513 2.42 -13.02 -20.35
CA THR A 513 3.52 -13.90 -20.77
C THR A 513 3.29 -15.35 -20.30
N SER A 514 3.59 -16.33 -21.17
CA SER A 514 3.54 -17.77 -20.91
C SER A 514 4.42 -18.26 -19.74
N ASP A 515 5.33 -17.40 -19.27
CA ASP A 515 6.28 -17.69 -18.19
C ASP A 515 5.63 -17.58 -16.81
N PHE A 516 4.43 -17.00 -16.71
CA PHE A 516 3.72 -16.83 -15.45
C PHE A 516 2.61 -17.88 -15.31
N ARG A 517 2.87 -18.93 -14.52
CA ARG A 517 1.83 -19.90 -14.16
C ARG A 517 0.93 -19.34 -13.06
N PRO A 518 -0.39 -19.63 -13.08
CA PRO A 518 -1.29 -19.21 -12.01
C PRO A 518 -0.80 -19.72 -10.64
N ALA A 519 -1.11 -18.98 -9.58
CA ALA A 519 -0.72 -19.34 -8.22
C ALA A 519 -1.12 -20.78 -7.88
N ALA A 520 -0.21 -21.53 -7.22
CA ALA A 520 -0.46 -22.91 -6.80
C ALA A 520 -1.70 -23.06 -5.89
N SER A 521 -2.10 -21.98 -5.20
CA SER A 521 -3.35 -21.92 -4.44
C SER A 521 -4.08 -20.59 -4.67
N PRO A 522 -5.14 -20.57 -5.52
CA PRO A 522 -5.95 -19.36 -5.74
C PRO A 522 -6.57 -18.80 -4.46
N THR A 523 -6.95 -19.68 -3.50
CA THR A 523 -7.48 -19.25 -2.20
C THR A 523 -6.46 -18.43 -1.41
N ARG A 524 -5.20 -18.86 -1.37
CA ARG A 524 -4.15 -18.15 -0.63
C ARG A 524 -3.79 -16.82 -1.31
N GLN A 525 -3.78 -16.79 -2.64
CA GLN A 525 -3.58 -15.53 -3.39
C GLN A 525 -4.66 -14.49 -3.03
N VAL A 526 -5.94 -14.91 -2.97
CA VAL A 526 -7.02 -14.00 -2.58
C VAL A 526 -6.91 -13.60 -1.10
N ALA A 527 -6.52 -14.52 -0.21
CA ALA A 527 -6.28 -14.22 1.20
C ALA A 527 -5.18 -13.15 1.38
N MET A 528 -4.09 -13.26 0.63
CA MET A 528 -3.00 -12.28 0.61
C MET A 528 -3.47 -10.92 0.10
N MET A 529 -4.17 -10.87 -1.04
CA MET A 529 -4.70 -9.62 -1.59
C MET A 529 -5.69 -8.94 -0.64
N LEU A 530 -6.56 -9.73 0.01
CA LEU A 530 -7.50 -9.23 0.99
C LEU A 530 -6.76 -8.67 2.22
N TRP A 531 -5.74 -9.38 2.72
CA TRP A 531 -4.93 -8.92 3.85
C TRP A 531 -4.21 -7.60 3.53
N VAL A 532 -3.57 -7.47 2.36
CA VAL A 532 -2.91 -6.23 1.91
C VAL A 532 -3.92 -5.09 1.74
N THR A 533 -5.12 -5.39 1.24
CA THR A 533 -6.19 -4.41 1.11
C THR A 533 -6.67 -3.90 2.48
N LEU A 534 -6.90 -4.82 3.43
CA LEU A 534 -7.30 -4.48 4.80
C LEU A 534 -6.19 -3.73 5.55
N TYR A 535 -4.93 -4.09 5.28
CA TYR A 535 -3.77 -3.34 5.77
C TYR A 535 -3.89 -1.88 5.34
N TRP A 536 -4.00 -1.58 4.04
CA TRP A 536 -4.19 -0.21 3.57
C TRP A 536 -5.41 0.50 4.17
N TYR A 537 -6.55 -0.21 4.26
CA TYR A 537 -7.80 0.35 4.77
C TYR A 537 -7.71 0.77 6.25
N PHE A 538 -7.13 -0.07 7.12
CA PHE A 538 -6.98 0.24 8.55
C PHE A 538 -5.84 1.21 8.87
N HIS A 539 -5.02 1.60 7.87
CA HIS A 539 -4.09 2.73 7.98
C HIS A 539 -4.73 4.08 7.60
N GLN A 540 -5.95 4.09 7.06
CA GLN A 540 -6.66 5.34 6.81
C GLN A 540 -6.95 6.07 8.14
N PRO A 541 -7.18 7.39 8.11
CA PRO A 541 -7.56 8.14 9.30
C PRO A 541 -8.78 7.51 10.00
N PRO A 542 -8.72 7.22 11.32
CA PRO A 542 -9.77 6.48 12.00
C PRO A 542 -11.09 7.28 12.05
N PRO A 543 -12.25 6.64 11.80
CA PRO A 543 -13.54 7.28 11.96
C PRO A 543 -13.85 7.52 13.45
N PRO A 544 -14.79 8.43 13.76
CA PRO A 544 -15.28 8.64 15.12
C PRO A 544 -15.80 7.33 15.73
N THR A 545 -15.41 7.03 16.98
CA THR A 545 -15.78 5.76 17.63
C THR A 545 -17.16 5.78 18.28
N THR A 546 -17.82 6.93 18.35
CA THR A 546 -19.13 7.10 18.98
C THR A 546 -20.23 6.60 18.04
N VAL A 547 -21.16 5.82 18.58
CA VAL A 547 -22.37 5.37 17.85
C VAL A 547 -23.55 6.22 18.27
N GLU A 548 -24.22 6.80 17.28
CA GLU A 548 -25.46 7.55 17.48
C GLU A 548 -26.63 6.61 17.20
N THR A 549 -27.35 6.25 18.25
CA THR A 549 -28.62 5.52 18.17
C THR A 549 -29.72 6.43 18.72
N GLU A 550 -30.98 6.18 18.38
CA GLU A 550 -32.12 6.92 18.96
C GLU A 550 -32.04 6.98 20.50
N ALA A 551 -31.58 5.89 21.13
CA ALA A 551 -31.40 5.79 22.57
C ALA A 551 -30.19 6.57 23.12
N SER A 552 -29.17 6.86 22.30
CA SER A 552 -27.98 7.61 22.71
C SER A 552 -28.00 9.09 22.34
N MET A 553 -29.06 9.57 21.66
CA MET A 553 -29.18 10.96 21.20
C MET A 553 -29.09 11.99 22.35
N MET A 554 -29.68 11.66 23.51
CA MET A 554 -29.69 12.53 24.70
C MET A 554 -28.49 12.28 25.65
N THR A 555 -27.60 11.36 25.31
CA THR A 555 -26.45 10.99 26.15
C THR A 555 -25.27 11.92 25.84
N PRO A 556 -24.59 12.49 26.86
CA PRO A 556 -23.38 13.28 26.67
C PRO A 556 -22.30 12.51 25.89
N ASP A 557 -21.48 13.19 25.09
CA ASP A 557 -20.50 12.54 24.20
C ASP A 557 -19.53 11.59 24.92
N ALA A 558 -19.18 11.88 26.19
CA ALA A 558 -18.34 11.01 27.01
C ALA A 558 -19.02 9.68 27.41
N GLY A 559 -20.36 9.67 27.49
CA GLY A 559 -21.17 8.49 27.83
C GLY A 559 -21.77 7.78 26.62
N LYS A 560 -21.62 8.31 25.40
CA LYS A 560 -22.12 7.66 24.18
C LYS A 560 -21.47 6.28 23.99
N PRO A 561 -22.23 5.27 23.56
CA PRO A 561 -21.69 3.93 23.32
C PRO A 561 -20.59 4.00 22.25
N ARG A 562 -19.50 3.26 22.49
CA ARG A 562 -18.36 3.20 21.57
C ARG A 562 -18.47 1.95 20.69
N GLY A 563 -18.51 2.16 19.39
CA GLY A 563 -18.54 1.10 18.39
C GLY A 563 -17.14 0.66 17.96
N GLU A 564 -17.06 -0.52 17.38
CA GLU A 564 -15.83 -1.00 16.75
C GLU A 564 -15.82 -0.62 15.26
N TRP A 565 -14.65 -0.22 14.77
CA TRP A 565 -14.43 0.03 13.34
C TRP A 565 -14.42 -1.30 12.59
N ARG A 566 -15.51 -1.56 11.86
CA ARG A 566 -15.75 -2.77 11.07
C ARG A 566 -15.94 -2.42 9.59
N VAL A 567 -15.47 -3.31 8.73
CA VAL A 567 -15.75 -3.29 7.29
C VAL A 567 -16.42 -4.59 6.89
N HIS A 568 -17.48 -4.51 6.09
CA HIS A 568 -18.19 -5.67 5.59
C HIS A 568 -17.50 -6.25 4.36
N ILE A 569 -17.46 -7.56 4.23
CA ILE A 569 -16.87 -8.25 3.07
C ILE A 569 -18.00 -8.78 2.20
N ARG A 570 -18.19 -8.22 1.00
CA ARG A 570 -19.21 -8.72 0.07
C ARG A 570 -18.70 -9.93 -0.69
N ARG A 571 -19.59 -10.90 -0.88
CA ARG A 571 -19.33 -12.10 -1.70
C ARG A 571 -19.49 -11.81 -3.19
N ASP A 572 -18.71 -10.86 -3.71
CA ASP A 572 -18.75 -10.44 -5.12
C ASP A 572 -17.36 -10.53 -5.79
N GLY A 573 -17.32 -10.43 -7.12
CA GLY A 573 -16.11 -10.54 -7.92
C GLY A 573 -15.37 -11.86 -7.67
N MET A 574 -14.10 -11.76 -7.27
CA MET A 574 -13.27 -12.93 -6.97
C MET A 574 -13.69 -13.69 -5.69
N LEU A 575 -14.47 -13.05 -4.81
CA LEU A 575 -14.97 -13.66 -3.56
C LEU A 575 -16.23 -14.52 -3.78
N ARG A 576 -16.77 -14.59 -5.01
CA ARG A 576 -17.95 -15.41 -5.34
C ARG A 576 -17.72 -16.92 -5.18
N GLY A 577 -16.45 -17.35 -5.24
CA GLY A 577 -16.04 -18.75 -5.18
C GLY A 577 -16.68 -19.53 -4.03
N ARG A 578 -17.34 -20.64 -4.35
CA ARG A 578 -18.11 -21.44 -3.38
C ARG A 578 -17.29 -21.80 -2.15
N ASN A 579 -16.02 -22.19 -2.27
CA ASN A 579 -15.24 -22.72 -1.15
C ASN A 579 -14.23 -21.73 -0.57
N LEU A 580 -14.26 -20.48 -1.02
CA LEU A 580 -13.27 -19.48 -0.64
C LEU A 580 -13.56 -18.92 0.75
N ILE A 581 -14.80 -18.52 1.00
CA ILE A 581 -15.22 -17.89 2.25
C ILE A 581 -14.95 -18.76 3.49
N PRO A 582 -15.36 -20.05 3.57
CA PRO A 582 -15.07 -20.86 4.75
C PRO A 582 -13.57 -21.07 4.99
N LYS A 583 -12.76 -21.01 3.92
CA LYS A 583 -11.30 -21.07 4.05
C LYS A 583 -10.75 -19.77 4.63
N LEU A 584 -11.24 -18.60 4.19
CA LEU A 584 -10.84 -17.30 4.73
C LEU A 584 -11.25 -17.14 6.21
N GLU A 585 -12.42 -17.64 6.58
CA GLU A 585 -12.88 -17.70 7.98
C GLU A 585 -12.00 -18.62 8.83
N ARG A 586 -11.68 -19.83 8.34
CA ARG A 586 -10.73 -20.74 9.03
C ARG A 586 -9.31 -20.20 9.14
N MET A 587 -8.91 -19.30 8.23
CA MET A 587 -7.64 -18.57 8.32
C MET A 587 -7.70 -17.42 9.35
N GLY A 588 -8.88 -17.08 9.85
CA GLY A 588 -9.13 -15.97 10.79
C GLY A 588 -9.27 -14.60 10.13
N LEU A 589 -9.23 -14.49 8.79
CA LEU A 589 -9.27 -13.21 8.08
C LEU A 589 -10.65 -12.55 8.08
N ILE A 590 -11.72 -13.35 8.13
CA ILE A 590 -13.10 -12.90 8.07
C ILE A 590 -13.86 -13.56 9.22
N ALA A 591 -14.79 -12.82 9.82
CA ALA A 591 -15.75 -13.35 10.79
C ALA A 591 -17.18 -13.20 10.25
N SER A 592 -18.09 -14.05 10.70
CA SER A 592 -19.53 -13.98 10.41
C SER A 592 -20.28 -13.84 11.73
N VAL A 593 -21.26 -12.94 11.81
CA VAL A 593 -22.14 -12.84 13.00
C VAL A 593 -23.03 -14.08 13.11
N ASP A 594 -23.45 -14.62 11.97
CA ASP A 594 -24.29 -15.80 11.92
C ASP A 594 -23.44 -17.09 11.91
N SER A 595 -23.58 -17.86 12.99
CA SER A 595 -22.91 -19.14 13.20
C SER A 595 -23.79 -20.35 12.87
N ALA A 596 -24.99 -20.15 12.30
CA ALA A 596 -25.83 -21.23 11.83
C ALA A 596 -25.26 -21.91 10.57
N VAL A 597 -25.62 -23.17 10.33
CA VAL A 597 -25.30 -23.86 9.06
C VAL A 597 -26.07 -23.23 7.90
N GLY A 598 -27.34 -22.91 8.15
CA GLY A 598 -28.30 -22.42 7.16
C GLY A 598 -29.04 -23.54 6.43
N THR A 599 -30.20 -23.21 5.85
CA THR A 599 -31.08 -24.16 5.13
C THR A 599 -31.04 -23.99 3.61
N THR A 600 -30.33 -22.97 3.09
CA THR A 600 -30.35 -22.66 1.66
C THR A 600 -29.50 -23.63 0.85
N VAL A 601 -30.15 -24.46 0.04
CA VAL A 601 -29.52 -25.34 -0.95
C VAL A 601 -29.30 -24.55 -2.26
N GLY A 602 -28.47 -23.50 -2.23
CA GLY A 602 -28.21 -22.72 -3.45
C GLY A 602 -27.59 -21.33 -3.25
N ASN A 603 -27.04 -20.76 -4.32
CA ASN A 603 -26.45 -19.42 -4.41
C ASN A 603 -27.51 -18.30 -4.33
N LYS A 604 -28.38 -18.26 -3.31
CA LYS A 604 -29.06 -17.00 -3.01
C LYS A 604 -28.04 -16.07 -2.35
N VAL A 605 -27.96 -14.85 -2.89
CA VAL A 605 -26.93 -13.86 -2.58
C VAL A 605 -27.04 -13.37 -1.13
N ASP A 606 -28.20 -13.55 -0.49
CA ASP A 606 -28.61 -12.88 0.76
C ASP A 606 -28.00 -13.43 2.05
N ASP A 607 -27.53 -14.68 2.06
CA ASP A 607 -27.17 -15.39 3.31
C ASP A 607 -25.77 -15.04 3.86
N TRP A 608 -25.02 -14.18 3.18
CA TRP A 608 -23.60 -13.87 3.49
C TRP A 608 -23.30 -12.36 3.59
N TRP A 609 -24.33 -11.53 3.80
CA TRP A 609 -24.16 -10.08 3.84
C TRP A 609 -23.50 -9.59 5.13
N ASP A 610 -23.42 -10.45 6.16
CA ASP A 610 -22.91 -10.08 7.50
C ASP A 610 -21.51 -10.67 7.79
N MET A 611 -20.70 -10.84 6.74
CA MET A 611 -19.27 -11.10 6.91
C MET A 611 -18.54 -9.78 7.16
N PHE A 612 -17.66 -9.75 8.15
CA PHE A 612 -16.97 -8.53 8.52
C PHE A 612 -15.54 -8.78 9.00
N VAL A 613 -14.77 -7.70 9.01
CA VAL A 613 -13.43 -7.64 9.58
C VAL A 613 -13.40 -6.42 10.50
N THR A 614 -13.03 -6.62 11.77
CA THR A 614 -12.81 -5.49 12.70
C THR A 614 -11.33 -5.12 12.73
N ARG A 615 -11.07 -3.85 13.03
CA ARG A 615 -9.69 -3.36 13.23
C ARG A 615 -8.93 -4.20 14.27
N LYS A 616 -9.58 -4.54 15.39
CA LYS A 616 -8.96 -5.35 16.47
C LYS A 616 -8.58 -6.75 15.97
N MET A 617 -9.49 -7.40 15.23
CA MET A 617 -9.23 -8.72 14.66
C MET A 617 -8.02 -8.69 13.73
N PHE A 618 -8.00 -7.73 12.81
CA PHE A 618 -6.93 -7.60 11.82
C PHE A 618 -5.54 -7.47 12.46
N TRP A 619 -5.40 -6.60 13.46
CA TRP A 619 -4.09 -6.31 14.09
C TRP A 619 -3.60 -7.40 15.05
N GLN A 620 -4.49 -8.27 15.54
CA GLN A 620 -4.08 -9.43 16.34
C GLN A 620 -3.59 -10.61 15.48
N ILE A 621 -3.84 -10.57 14.18
CA ILE A 621 -3.44 -11.62 13.25
C ILE A 621 -2.06 -11.30 12.66
N PRO A 622 -1.07 -12.22 12.77
CA PRO A 622 0.27 -11.95 12.28
C PRO A 622 0.33 -11.97 10.75
N GLY A 623 0.82 -10.88 10.15
CA GLY A 623 0.86 -10.70 8.68
C GLY A 623 1.66 -11.76 7.93
N ARG A 624 2.68 -12.37 8.56
CA ARG A 624 3.49 -13.48 7.98
C ARG A 624 2.68 -14.72 7.55
N LEU A 625 1.44 -14.86 8.03
CA LEU A 625 0.55 -15.94 7.60
C LEU A 625 0.00 -15.74 6.19
N PHE A 626 -0.04 -14.49 5.73
CA PHE A 626 -0.67 -14.08 4.46
C PHE A 626 0.32 -13.47 3.48
N LEU A 627 1.41 -12.87 3.98
CA LEU A 627 2.53 -12.40 3.18
C LEU A 627 3.47 -13.57 2.92
N PHE A 628 3.38 -14.16 1.73
CA PHE A 628 4.27 -15.24 1.31
C PHE A 628 4.57 -15.10 -0.18
N THR A 629 5.77 -15.55 -0.55
CA THR A 629 6.19 -15.59 -1.95
C THR A 629 5.45 -16.69 -2.68
N LEU A 630 4.74 -16.37 -3.77
CA LEU A 630 4.26 -17.37 -4.71
C LEU A 630 5.48 -17.98 -5.42
N GLN A 631 6.03 -19.07 -4.89
CA GLN A 631 7.13 -19.77 -5.58
C GLN A 631 6.65 -20.24 -6.96
N PRO A 632 7.42 -20.01 -8.03
CA PRO A 632 7.17 -20.70 -9.29
C PRO A 632 7.29 -22.20 -9.04
N VAL A 633 6.35 -22.99 -9.56
CA VAL A 633 6.45 -24.45 -9.56
C VAL A 633 7.62 -24.81 -10.48
N ILE A 634 8.83 -24.83 -9.94
CA ILE A 634 10.00 -25.39 -10.61
C ILE A 634 9.70 -26.88 -10.75
N LYS A 635 9.53 -27.36 -11.99
CA LYS A 635 9.53 -28.81 -12.24
C LYS A 635 10.83 -29.33 -11.62
N PRO A 636 10.81 -30.36 -10.76
CA PRO A 636 12.05 -31.03 -10.41
C PRO A 636 12.57 -31.65 -11.71
N THR A 637 13.50 -30.98 -12.36
CA THR A 637 14.39 -31.64 -13.30
C THR A 637 15.14 -32.65 -12.46
N CYS A 638 14.78 -33.92 -12.58
CA CYS A 638 15.59 -35.02 -12.05
C CYS A 638 17.03 -34.81 -12.52
N SER A 639 17.89 -34.42 -11.59
CA SER A 639 19.33 -34.49 -11.77
C SER A 639 19.77 -35.92 -11.48
N LEU A 640 19.60 -36.80 -12.48
CA LEU A 640 20.42 -38.00 -12.64
C LEU A 640 20.97 -38.02 -14.07
N PRO A 641 22.30 -38.07 -14.27
CA PRO A 641 22.87 -38.19 -15.60
C PRO A 641 22.84 -39.66 -16.02
N GLY A 642 22.09 -39.95 -17.10
CA GLY A 642 22.17 -41.24 -17.80
C GLY A 642 20.88 -42.05 -17.74
N SER A 643 19.99 -41.82 -18.71
CA SER A 643 19.14 -42.82 -19.40
C SER A 643 18.33 -42.12 -20.50
N PRO A 644 18.20 -42.70 -21.71
CA PRO A 644 17.60 -42.03 -22.86
C PRO A 644 16.06 -41.98 -22.76
N ALA A 645 15.48 -40.96 -23.37
CA ALA A 645 14.05 -40.68 -23.40
C ALA A 645 13.21 -41.88 -23.91
N PRO A 646 12.04 -42.17 -23.32
CA PRO A 646 11.05 -43.02 -23.98
C PRO A 646 10.26 -42.16 -24.97
N SER A 647 10.25 -42.63 -26.22
CA SER A 647 9.47 -42.15 -27.35
C SER A 647 7.95 -42.21 -27.11
N PRO A 648 7.15 -41.39 -27.81
CA PRO A 648 5.69 -41.45 -27.71
C PRO A 648 5.15 -42.68 -28.46
N PRO A 649 4.19 -43.46 -27.92
CA PRO A 649 3.55 -44.50 -28.70
C PRO A 649 2.38 -43.91 -29.50
N GLY A 650 2.52 -43.96 -30.83
CA GLY A 650 1.39 -43.95 -31.76
C GLY A 650 1.19 -45.36 -32.31
N SER A 651 0.03 -45.97 -32.03
CA SER A 651 -0.74 -46.91 -32.89
C SER A 651 -1.83 -47.62 -32.06
N PRO A 652 -3.03 -47.87 -32.62
CA PRO A 652 -4.15 -48.50 -31.92
C PRO A 652 -4.11 -50.03 -32.07
N MET A 653 -4.43 -50.76 -31.00
CA MET A 653 -4.76 -52.19 -31.04
C MET A 653 -6.24 -52.40 -30.63
N PRO A 654 -6.98 -53.28 -31.32
CA PRO A 654 -8.36 -53.60 -30.98
C PRO A 654 -8.44 -54.81 -30.03
N GLY A 655 -9.30 -54.74 -29.02
CA GLY A 655 -9.77 -55.92 -28.29
C GLY A 655 -9.78 -55.79 -26.76
N GLU A 656 -11.00 -55.78 -26.23
CA GLU A 656 -11.43 -56.43 -24.98
C GLU A 656 -11.31 -55.73 -23.61
N PHE A 657 -12.52 -55.44 -23.08
CA PHE A 657 -12.98 -55.25 -21.70
C PHE A 657 -12.37 -54.15 -20.84
N ALA A 658 -12.84 -52.92 -21.04
CA ALA A 658 -12.82 -51.88 -20.00
C ALA A 658 -14.05 -52.02 -19.07
N PRO A 659 -13.88 -52.12 -17.74
CA PRO A 659 -14.97 -51.83 -16.82
C PRO A 659 -15.27 -50.32 -16.88
N VAL A 660 -16.54 -49.99 -17.08
CA VAL A 660 -17.06 -48.62 -17.13
C VAL A 660 -16.75 -47.91 -15.81
N HIS A 661 -15.71 -47.08 -15.79
CA HIS A 661 -15.51 -46.08 -14.74
C HIS A 661 -16.30 -44.79 -15.06
N PRO A 662 -17.02 -44.20 -14.10
CA PRO A 662 -17.96 -43.11 -14.36
C PRO A 662 -17.26 -41.75 -14.41
N GLN A 663 -16.57 -41.44 -15.51
CA GLN A 663 -15.99 -40.10 -15.74
C GLN A 663 -17.01 -39.06 -16.22
N LEU A 664 -18.24 -39.46 -16.56
CA LEU A 664 -19.32 -38.56 -16.99
C LEU A 664 -20.21 -38.02 -15.85
N ALA A 665 -20.04 -38.50 -14.61
CA ALA A 665 -20.82 -38.02 -13.48
C ALA A 665 -20.21 -36.78 -12.76
N ILE A 666 -18.93 -36.49 -12.96
CA ILE A 666 -18.21 -35.44 -12.20
C ILE A 666 -18.60 -34.02 -12.65
N ALA A 667 -19.03 -33.84 -13.91
CA ALA A 667 -19.45 -32.53 -14.41
C ALA A 667 -20.87 -32.12 -13.99
N GLN A 668 -21.76 -33.09 -13.70
CA GLN A 668 -23.16 -32.84 -13.32
C GLN A 668 -23.43 -32.93 -11.80
N ALA A 669 -22.46 -33.42 -11.01
CA ALA A 669 -22.61 -33.61 -9.55
C ALA A 669 -22.20 -32.38 -8.71
N GLY A 670 -21.76 -31.28 -9.32
CA GLY A 670 -21.26 -30.09 -8.60
C GLY A 670 -22.30 -29.33 -7.76
N ASP A 671 -23.59 -29.67 -7.90
CA ASP A 671 -24.72 -29.03 -7.21
C ASP A 671 -25.38 -29.94 -6.14
N LEU A 672 -24.80 -31.10 -5.82
CA LEU A 672 -25.31 -31.99 -4.77
C LEU A 672 -24.59 -31.73 -3.42
N PRO A 673 -25.31 -31.66 -2.29
CA PRO A 673 -24.69 -31.61 -0.97
C PRO A 673 -23.89 -32.89 -0.73
N GLY A 674 -22.63 -32.77 -0.29
CA GLY A 674 -21.69 -33.89 -0.13
C GLY A 674 -20.77 -34.18 -1.34
N ALA A 675 -20.91 -33.47 -2.47
CA ALA A 675 -20.02 -33.61 -3.61
C ALA A 675 -18.57 -33.22 -3.27
N ALA A 676 -17.59 -33.96 -3.81
CA ALA A 676 -16.18 -33.60 -3.69
C ALA A 676 -15.95 -32.19 -4.27
N PRO A 677 -15.13 -31.35 -3.61
CA PRO A 677 -14.94 -29.98 -4.04
C PRO A 677 -14.36 -29.97 -5.47
N PRO A 678 -14.83 -29.09 -6.37
CA PRO A 678 -14.17 -28.91 -7.65
C PRO A 678 -12.77 -28.35 -7.37
N THR A 679 -11.76 -29.22 -7.44
CA THR A 679 -10.38 -28.79 -7.55
C THR A 679 -10.22 -28.19 -8.94
N SER A 680 -9.85 -26.93 -8.98
CA SER A 680 -9.44 -26.26 -10.21
C SER A 680 -8.27 -27.02 -10.83
N ILE A 681 -8.57 -27.74 -11.90
CA ILE A 681 -7.71 -28.27 -12.98
C ILE A 681 -6.20 -28.21 -12.67
N THR A 682 -5.72 -29.11 -11.83
CA THR A 682 -4.33 -29.56 -11.83
C THR A 682 -4.37 -31.07 -11.80
N SER A 683 -3.77 -31.73 -12.80
CA SER A 683 -3.65 -33.18 -12.91
C SER A 683 -3.35 -33.81 -11.55
N ALA A 684 -4.20 -34.73 -11.10
CA ALA A 684 -3.96 -35.48 -9.88
C ALA A 684 -2.66 -36.30 -10.04
N PRO A 685 -1.70 -36.23 -9.10
CA PRO A 685 -0.57 -37.16 -9.07
C PRO A 685 -1.07 -38.60 -8.84
N SER A 686 -0.35 -39.57 -9.39
CA SER A 686 -0.70 -41.00 -9.44
C SER A 686 -0.55 -41.76 -8.11
N VAL A 687 -0.51 -41.06 -6.97
CA VAL A 687 -0.27 -41.64 -5.63
C VAL A 687 -1.29 -41.04 -4.65
N PRO A 688 -1.89 -41.83 -3.71
CA PRO A 688 -2.88 -41.31 -2.78
C PRO A 688 -2.32 -40.14 -1.95
N ILE A 689 -2.91 -38.97 -2.16
CA ILE A 689 -2.60 -37.73 -1.45
C ILE A 689 -3.12 -37.87 -0.02
N GLY A 690 -2.23 -38.07 0.95
CA GLY A 690 -2.57 -38.01 2.37
C GLY A 690 -2.93 -36.58 2.82
N PRO A 691 -3.64 -36.41 3.94
CA PRO A 691 -4.07 -35.11 4.48
C PRO A 691 -2.92 -34.17 4.87
N PHE A 692 -1.67 -34.65 4.84
CA PHE A 692 -0.46 -33.89 5.16
C PHE A 692 0.29 -33.38 3.92
N PHE A 693 -0.22 -33.64 2.71
CA PHE A 693 0.40 -33.14 1.49
C PHE A 693 0.03 -31.66 1.25
N SER A 694 1.03 -30.78 1.34
CA SER A 694 0.92 -29.38 0.92
C SER A 694 1.87 -29.14 -0.25
N ALA A 695 1.33 -28.92 -1.45
CA ALA A 695 2.13 -28.55 -2.62
C ALA A 695 2.88 -27.21 -2.48
N SER A 696 2.68 -26.49 -1.37
CA SER A 696 3.17 -25.13 -1.14
C SER A 696 4.22 -25.00 -0.04
N HIS A 697 4.58 -26.07 0.68
CA HIS A 697 5.56 -26.06 1.79
C HIS A 697 5.36 -24.98 2.90
N LEU A 698 4.19 -24.33 2.95
CA LEU A 698 3.79 -23.31 3.93
C LEU A 698 2.99 -23.92 5.11
N PRO A 699 2.84 -23.20 6.24
CA PRO A 699 2.26 -23.76 7.46
C PRO A 699 0.90 -24.42 7.21
N THR A 700 0.79 -25.67 7.66
CA THR A 700 -0.43 -26.50 7.66
C THR A 700 -1.42 -26.05 8.75
N TYR A 701 -1.08 -25.01 9.51
CA TYR A 701 -1.78 -24.58 10.72
C TYR A 701 -1.93 -23.06 10.75
N TYR A 702 -3.16 -22.59 10.92
CA TYR A 702 -3.48 -21.20 11.27
C TYR A 702 -3.83 -21.15 12.76
N PRO A 703 -3.36 -20.13 13.50
CA PRO A 703 -3.81 -19.93 14.87
C PRO A 703 -5.31 -19.63 14.90
N PRO A 704 -6.00 -19.85 16.03
CA PRO A 704 -7.42 -19.56 16.14
C PRO A 704 -7.65 -18.06 16.02
N PRO A 705 -8.85 -17.68 15.55
CA PRO A 705 -9.18 -16.29 15.41
C PRO A 705 -9.16 -15.58 16.78
N PRO A 706 -8.76 -14.29 16.77
CA PRO A 706 -8.94 -13.36 17.89
C PRO A 706 -10.27 -13.53 18.61
N LEU A 707 -10.26 -13.51 19.95
CA LEU A 707 -11.48 -13.59 20.75
C LEU A 707 -12.32 -12.32 20.56
N GLN A 708 -13.52 -12.49 20.00
CA GLN A 708 -14.56 -11.46 19.93
C GLN A 708 -15.75 -11.94 20.74
N TYR A 709 -16.35 -11.05 21.52
CA TYR A 709 -17.51 -11.39 22.32
C TYR A 709 -18.77 -10.81 21.70
N ILE A 710 -19.80 -11.64 21.66
CA ILE A 710 -21.16 -11.22 21.32
C ILE A 710 -22.09 -11.55 22.50
N ILE A 711 -23.25 -10.93 22.51
CA ILE A 711 -24.29 -11.20 23.50
C ILE A 711 -25.50 -11.76 22.74
N THR A 712 -25.85 -13.00 23.03
CA THR A 712 -27.11 -13.61 22.55
C THR A 712 -27.89 -14.11 23.75
N ASN A 713 -29.22 -13.92 23.74
CA ASN A 713 -30.10 -14.33 24.85
C ASN A 713 -29.60 -13.88 26.24
N HIS A 714 -29.06 -12.67 26.36
CA HIS A 714 -28.46 -12.10 27.58
C HIS A 714 -27.20 -12.81 28.11
N ILE A 715 -26.61 -13.73 27.34
CA ILE A 715 -25.37 -14.43 27.69
C ILE A 715 -24.23 -13.85 26.84
N ARG A 716 -23.13 -13.45 27.50
CA ARG A 716 -21.89 -13.03 26.83
C ARG A 716 -21.04 -14.26 26.51
N HIS A 717 -20.79 -14.51 25.23
CA HIS A 717 -19.98 -15.64 24.76
C HIS A 717 -19.11 -15.23 23.57
N PRO A 718 -18.05 -16.02 23.25
CA PRO A 718 -17.27 -15.77 22.05
C PRO A 718 -18.11 -15.93 20.77
N LEU A 719 -17.78 -15.16 19.74
CA LEU A 719 -18.30 -15.36 18.40
C LEU A 719 -17.88 -16.75 17.90
N ARG A 720 -18.86 -17.53 17.43
CA ARG A 720 -18.64 -18.92 17.03
C ARG A 720 -18.25 -19.03 15.57
N PRO A 721 -17.27 -19.88 15.22
CA PRO A 721 -16.97 -20.14 13.82
C PRO A 721 -18.14 -20.86 13.16
N LYS A 722 -18.38 -20.55 11.88
CA LYS A 722 -19.44 -21.21 11.13
C LYS A 722 -19.14 -22.72 10.98
N PRO A 723 -20.11 -23.60 11.27
CA PRO A 723 -19.93 -25.04 11.10
C PRO A 723 -19.70 -25.42 9.62
N PRO A 724 -19.24 -26.67 9.37
CA PRO A 724 -19.16 -27.21 8.01
C PRO A 724 -20.52 -27.16 7.31
N ARG A 725 -20.51 -27.20 5.98
CA ARG A 725 -21.75 -27.07 5.22
C ARG A 725 -22.64 -28.28 5.36
N MET A 726 -23.92 -28.05 5.09
CA MET A 726 -24.92 -29.09 4.91
C MET A 726 -24.41 -30.22 4.00
N GLY A 727 -24.36 -31.45 4.51
CA GLY A 727 -23.87 -32.64 3.80
C GLY A 727 -22.33 -32.82 3.76
N GLU A 728 -21.54 -31.88 4.25
CA GLU A 728 -20.07 -31.96 4.27
C GLU A 728 -19.59 -32.94 5.36
N VAL A 729 -18.74 -33.90 4.96
CA VAL A 729 -18.03 -34.79 5.89
C VAL A 729 -16.85 -34.02 6.48
N PHE A 730 -16.86 -33.80 7.78
CA PHE A 730 -15.82 -33.01 8.47
C PHE A 730 -14.86 -33.86 9.29
N TYR A 731 -15.15 -35.14 9.47
CA TYR A 731 -14.29 -36.08 10.20
C TYR A 731 -14.42 -37.48 9.62
N THR A 732 -13.27 -38.16 9.47
CA THR A 732 -13.19 -39.57 9.10
C THR A 732 -12.01 -40.22 9.81
N ARG A 733 -12.23 -41.40 10.39
CA ARG A 733 -11.18 -42.19 11.05
C ARG A 733 -11.39 -43.68 10.79
N PHE A 734 -10.32 -44.40 10.46
CA PHE A 734 -10.36 -45.85 10.44
C PHE A 734 -10.33 -46.40 11.88
N VAL A 735 -11.24 -47.30 12.22
CA VAL A 735 -11.31 -47.95 13.54
C VAL A 735 -10.86 -49.41 13.41
N PRO A 736 -9.61 -49.75 13.77
CA PRO A 736 -9.05 -51.08 13.54
C PRO A 736 -9.83 -52.21 14.21
N SER A 737 -10.38 -51.99 15.42
CA SER A 737 -11.14 -53.00 16.16
C SER A 737 -12.43 -53.44 15.48
N VAL A 738 -13.00 -52.59 14.62
CA VAL A 738 -14.23 -52.87 13.86
C VAL A 738 -13.92 -53.15 12.38
N GLY A 739 -12.75 -52.71 11.89
CA GLY A 739 -12.34 -52.85 10.48
C GLY A 739 -13.14 -51.94 9.53
N GLN A 740 -13.67 -50.83 10.05
CA GLN A 740 -14.55 -49.90 9.33
C GLN A 740 -14.08 -48.45 9.52
N TYR A 741 -14.44 -47.58 8.59
CA TYR A 741 -14.28 -46.13 8.77
C TYR A 741 -15.50 -45.55 9.49
N VAL A 742 -15.26 -44.80 10.56
CA VAL A 742 -16.27 -43.92 11.17
C VAL A 742 -16.13 -42.53 10.56
N SER A 743 -17.24 -41.98 10.10
CA SER A 743 -17.30 -40.64 9.52
C SER A 743 -18.43 -39.83 10.14
N PHE A 744 -18.24 -38.51 10.24
CA PHE A 744 -19.28 -37.58 10.66
C PHE A 744 -19.49 -36.51 9.59
N ARG A 745 -20.75 -36.27 9.25
CA ARG A 745 -21.15 -35.20 8.32
C ARG A 745 -22.25 -34.36 8.88
N VAL A 746 -22.34 -33.10 8.44
CA VAL A 746 -23.49 -32.25 8.80
C VAL A 746 -24.75 -32.77 8.10
N ALA A 747 -25.85 -32.82 8.83
CA ALA A 747 -27.13 -33.27 8.30
C ALA A 747 -27.67 -32.32 7.21
N SER A 748 -28.61 -32.79 6.40
CA SER A 748 -29.03 -32.11 5.17
C SER A 748 -30.53 -32.15 4.92
N VAL A 749 -31.12 -30.98 4.66
CA VAL A 749 -32.53 -30.83 4.22
C VAL A 749 -32.65 -30.95 2.69
N SER A 750 -31.60 -31.39 2.00
CA SER A 750 -31.64 -31.68 0.57
C SER A 750 -32.75 -32.66 0.20
N PRO A 751 -33.51 -32.39 -0.88
CA PRO A 751 -34.52 -33.33 -1.37
C PRO A 751 -33.91 -34.61 -1.97
N LYS A 752 -32.60 -34.60 -2.23
CA LYS A 752 -31.83 -35.77 -2.71
C LYS A 752 -30.94 -36.33 -1.60
N PRO A 753 -30.76 -37.67 -1.54
CA PRO A 753 -29.81 -38.31 -0.63
C PRO A 753 -28.41 -37.72 -0.80
N VAL A 754 -27.68 -37.61 0.31
CA VAL A 754 -26.31 -37.08 0.34
C VAL A 754 -25.35 -38.23 -0.01
N PRO A 755 -24.67 -38.18 -1.17
CA PRO A 755 -23.74 -39.24 -1.55
C PRO A 755 -22.49 -39.22 -0.66
N TYR A 756 -22.08 -40.39 -0.18
CA TYR A 756 -20.82 -40.55 0.55
C TYR A 756 -19.66 -40.80 -0.42
N MET A 757 -18.67 -39.91 -0.41
CA MET A 757 -17.46 -39.98 -1.26
C MET A 757 -16.19 -40.29 -0.46
N GLY A 758 -16.33 -40.67 0.82
CA GLY A 758 -15.20 -40.97 1.69
C GLY A 758 -14.69 -42.41 1.54
N PRO A 759 -13.60 -42.76 2.25
CA PRO A 759 -13.09 -44.12 2.25
C PRO A 759 -14.09 -45.10 2.88
N VAL A 760 -14.09 -46.33 2.37
CA VAL A 760 -14.85 -47.47 2.85
C VAL A 760 -13.90 -48.61 3.22
N GLY A 761 -14.27 -49.37 4.24
CA GLY A 761 -13.50 -50.53 4.69
C GLY A 761 -13.39 -51.64 3.64
N PRO A 762 -12.56 -52.66 3.90
CA PRO A 762 -12.35 -53.78 2.99
C PRO A 762 -13.58 -54.69 2.81
N LYS A 763 -14.56 -54.61 3.72
CA LYS A 763 -15.82 -55.34 3.64
C LYS A 763 -16.90 -54.44 3.04
N PRO A 764 -17.78 -54.97 2.16
CA PRO A 764 -18.87 -54.17 1.63
C PRO A 764 -19.80 -53.68 2.76
N PRO A 765 -20.31 -52.45 2.67
CA PRO A 765 -21.15 -51.87 3.71
C PRO A 765 -22.47 -52.66 3.85
N ALA A 766 -22.78 -53.07 5.07
CA ALA A 766 -24.06 -53.69 5.39
C ALA A 766 -25.19 -52.64 5.32
N LYS A 767 -26.40 -53.03 4.89
CA LYS A 767 -27.60 -52.15 4.85
C LYS A 767 -27.47 -50.92 3.94
N SER A 768 -27.02 -51.16 2.71
CA SER A 768 -26.89 -50.12 1.67
C SER A 768 -28.18 -49.35 1.35
N HIS A 769 -29.37 -49.86 1.67
CA HIS A 769 -30.65 -49.15 1.48
C HIS A 769 -30.73 -47.83 2.27
N LEU A 770 -30.00 -47.69 3.38
CA LEU A 770 -29.95 -46.45 4.16
C LEU A 770 -29.20 -45.32 3.42
N LEU A 771 -28.34 -45.65 2.44
CA LEU A 771 -27.63 -44.68 1.60
C LEU A 771 -28.55 -43.97 0.62
N SER A 772 -29.67 -44.60 0.24
CA SER A 772 -30.66 -44.05 -0.68
C SER A 772 -31.73 -43.18 -0.02
N MET A 773 -31.71 -43.05 1.32
CA MET A 773 -32.66 -42.21 2.06
C MET A 773 -32.15 -40.79 2.22
N THR A 774 -33.06 -39.82 2.27
CA THR A 774 -32.75 -38.44 2.68
C THR A 774 -32.61 -38.36 4.19
N ASP A 775 -31.90 -37.35 4.71
CA ASP A 775 -31.67 -37.25 6.15
C ASP A 775 -32.98 -37.00 6.92
N SER A 776 -33.89 -36.21 6.35
CA SER A 776 -35.23 -36.03 6.93
C SER A 776 -35.98 -37.35 7.05
N ALA A 777 -35.93 -38.20 6.03
CA ALA A 777 -36.56 -39.52 6.07
C ALA A 777 -35.86 -40.48 7.05
N LEU A 778 -34.53 -40.43 7.15
CA LEU A 778 -33.77 -41.19 8.15
C LEU A 778 -34.19 -40.80 9.57
N ILE A 779 -34.21 -39.50 9.88
CA ILE A 779 -34.61 -39.00 11.20
C ILE A 779 -36.07 -39.36 11.49
N GLU A 780 -36.99 -39.20 10.54
CA GLU A 780 -38.39 -39.60 10.68
C GLU A 780 -38.52 -41.11 11.00
N SER A 781 -37.80 -41.96 10.27
CA SER A 781 -37.79 -43.40 10.51
C SER A 781 -37.25 -43.75 11.90
N TRP A 782 -36.23 -43.04 12.38
CA TRP A 782 -35.65 -43.25 13.70
C TRP A 782 -36.61 -42.80 14.81
N HIS A 783 -37.31 -41.67 14.63
CA HIS A 783 -38.34 -41.22 15.58
C HIS A 783 -39.57 -42.13 15.62
N THR A 784 -39.82 -42.91 14.57
CA THR A 784 -40.89 -43.92 14.56
C THR A 784 -40.58 -45.09 15.52
N ASN A 785 -39.31 -45.31 15.87
CA ASN A 785 -38.93 -46.31 16.86
C ASN A 785 -39.42 -45.90 18.27
N PRO A 786 -40.25 -46.71 18.97
CA PRO A 786 -40.75 -46.38 20.31
C PRO A 786 -39.65 -46.05 21.31
N ARG A 787 -38.47 -46.66 21.19
CA ARG A 787 -37.30 -46.37 22.04
C ARG A 787 -36.84 -44.92 21.87
N VAL A 788 -36.69 -44.47 20.62
CA VAL A 788 -36.23 -43.11 20.32
C VAL A 788 -37.31 -42.10 20.70
N SER A 789 -38.57 -42.38 20.32
CA SER A 789 -39.69 -41.48 20.62
C SER A 789 -39.90 -41.25 22.12
N ARG A 790 -39.61 -42.25 22.96
CA ARG A 790 -39.65 -42.11 24.43
C ARG A 790 -38.71 -41.03 24.96
N PHE A 791 -37.53 -40.86 24.35
CA PHE A 791 -36.51 -39.91 24.83
C PHE A 791 -36.52 -38.59 24.06
N TRP A 792 -36.75 -38.63 22.75
CA TRP A 792 -36.68 -37.48 21.83
C TRP A 792 -38.06 -36.96 21.38
N GLY A 793 -39.15 -37.60 21.81
CA GLY A 793 -40.51 -37.19 21.45
C GLY A 793 -40.93 -37.63 20.04
N LYS A 794 -42.10 -37.13 19.60
CA LYS A 794 -42.63 -37.37 18.24
C LYS A 794 -41.86 -36.55 17.21
N TYR A 795 -41.72 -37.09 16.00
CA TYR A 795 -41.10 -36.38 14.89
C TYR A 795 -41.88 -35.10 14.55
N ALA A 796 -41.14 -34.02 14.27
CA ALA A 796 -41.70 -32.79 13.73
C ALA A 796 -41.07 -32.53 12.35
N PRO A 797 -41.85 -32.19 11.30
CA PRO A 797 -41.32 -31.97 9.95
C PRO A 797 -40.23 -30.90 9.87
N ASN A 798 -40.32 -29.87 10.72
CA ASN A 798 -39.36 -28.76 10.76
C ASN A 798 -38.16 -29.03 11.69
N PHE A 799 -38.06 -30.23 12.30
CA PHE A 799 -37.02 -30.57 13.27
C PHE A 799 -35.61 -30.29 12.74
N LEU A 800 -35.26 -30.86 11.58
CA LEU A 800 -33.94 -30.69 10.99
C LEU A 800 -33.68 -29.26 10.49
N ALA A 801 -34.71 -28.59 9.95
CA ALA A 801 -34.60 -27.21 9.50
C ALA A 801 -34.29 -26.26 10.67
N ASN A 802 -34.98 -26.44 11.80
CA ASN A 802 -34.74 -25.68 13.01
C ASN A 802 -33.32 -25.96 13.57
N ALA A 803 -32.88 -27.21 13.56
CA ALA A 803 -31.53 -27.58 14.00
C ALA A 803 -30.44 -26.93 13.13
N LEU A 804 -30.63 -26.83 11.80
CA LEU A 804 -29.69 -26.16 10.90
C LEU A 804 -29.67 -24.63 11.04
N GLN A 805 -30.75 -24.03 11.53
CA GLN A 805 -30.86 -22.59 11.80
C GLN A 805 -30.37 -22.21 13.20
N SER A 806 -30.09 -23.18 14.07
CA SER A 806 -29.52 -22.94 15.38
C SER A 806 -28.13 -22.31 15.27
N ARG A 807 -27.86 -21.29 16.09
CA ARG A 807 -26.56 -20.61 16.17
C ARG A 807 -25.61 -21.22 17.18
N HIS A 808 -26.16 -21.86 18.21
CA HIS A 808 -25.39 -22.45 19.32
C HIS A 808 -25.09 -23.94 19.10
N SER A 809 -25.73 -24.58 18.11
CA SER A 809 -25.61 -26.00 17.82
C SER A 809 -25.73 -26.29 16.33
N PHE A 810 -25.25 -27.46 15.90
CA PHE A 810 -25.48 -27.94 14.53
C PHE A 810 -25.69 -29.46 14.46
N PRO A 811 -26.54 -29.93 13.52
CA PRO A 811 -26.91 -31.33 13.41
C PRO A 811 -25.89 -32.15 12.60
N VAL A 812 -25.61 -33.37 13.08
CA VAL A 812 -24.58 -34.26 12.54
C VAL A 812 -25.15 -35.67 12.37
N ILE A 813 -24.80 -36.31 11.26
CA ILE A 813 -25.07 -37.72 10.99
C ILE A 813 -23.76 -38.51 11.12
N GLY A 814 -23.77 -39.54 11.95
CA GLY A 814 -22.67 -40.50 12.05
C GLY A 814 -22.83 -41.63 11.06
N LEU A 815 -21.73 -42.04 10.43
CA LEU A 815 -21.70 -43.08 9.40
C LEU A 815 -20.62 -44.13 9.68
N TRP A 816 -20.91 -45.38 9.34
CA TRP A 816 -19.93 -46.47 9.25
C TRP A 816 -19.78 -46.89 7.80
N ASP A 817 -18.60 -46.73 7.21
CA ASP A 817 -18.33 -46.98 5.78
C ASP A 817 -19.39 -46.32 4.87
N GLY A 818 -19.82 -45.11 5.25
CA GLY A 818 -20.86 -44.35 4.54
C GLY A 818 -22.30 -44.65 4.95
N VAL A 819 -22.57 -45.72 5.72
CA VAL A 819 -23.93 -46.08 6.15
C VAL A 819 -24.33 -45.28 7.40
N PRO A 820 -25.40 -44.47 7.34
CA PRO A 820 -25.83 -43.65 8.48
C PRO A 820 -26.39 -44.52 9.61
N PHE A 821 -26.04 -44.20 10.86
CA PHE A 821 -26.47 -44.99 12.02
C PHE A 821 -27.07 -44.19 13.18
N GLY A 822 -26.76 -42.90 13.26
CA GLY A 822 -27.19 -42.06 14.36
C GLY A 822 -27.11 -40.57 14.02
N TYR A 823 -27.88 -39.81 14.79
CA TYR A 823 -27.97 -38.36 14.76
C TYR A 823 -27.34 -37.79 16.04
N PHE A 824 -26.61 -36.69 15.88
CA PHE A 824 -25.88 -36.01 16.94
C PHE A 824 -26.10 -34.50 16.81
N GLU A 825 -26.30 -33.80 17.92
CA GLU A 825 -26.31 -32.33 17.94
C GLU A 825 -25.09 -31.87 18.70
N LEU A 826 -24.16 -31.19 18.02
CA LEU A 826 -22.95 -30.64 18.66
C LEU A 826 -23.23 -29.19 19.01
N TYR A 827 -23.04 -28.81 20.27
CA TYR A 827 -23.41 -27.49 20.77
C TYR A 827 -22.33 -26.87 21.66
N TRP A 828 -22.45 -25.57 21.88
CA TRP A 828 -21.64 -24.82 22.83
C TRP A 828 -22.32 -24.77 24.19
N VAL A 829 -21.69 -25.34 25.22
CA VAL A 829 -22.35 -25.56 26.53
C VAL A 829 -22.78 -24.25 27.18
N LYS A 830 -21.96 -23.19 27.05
CA LYS A 830 -22.22 -21.87 27.62
C LYS A 830 -23.51 -21.22 27.12
N GLU A 831 -23.91 -21.52 25.89
CA GLU A 831 -25.12 -20.98 25.25
C GLU A 831 -26.34 -21.88 25.43
N ASP A 832 -26.11 -23.16 25.70
CA ASP A 832 -27.17 -24.16 25.86
C ASP A 832 -27.77 -24.17 27.27
N LEU A 833 -28.83 -24.94 27.48
CA LEU A 833 -29.55 -25.07 28.75
C LEU A 833 -28.63 -25.41 29.92
N LEU A 834 -27.65 -26.30 29.73
CA LEU A 834 -26.69 -26.66 30.79
C LEU A 834 -25.83 -25.48 31.24
N GLY A 835 -25.48 -24.58 30.32
CA GLY A 835 -24.79 -23.32 30.61
C GLY A 835 -25.47 -22.48 31.69
N ARG A 836 -26.80 -22.53 31.75
CA ARG A 836 -27.60 -21.79 32.74
C ARG A 836 -27.47 -22.34 34.16
N TYR A 837 -27.17 -23.64 34.30
CA TYR A 837 -27.12 -24.31 35.59
C TYR A 837 -25.69 -24.48 36.12
N ALA A 838 -24.71 -24.71 35.25
CA ALA A 838 -23.34 -24.97 35.69
C ALA A 838 -22.53 -23.70 36.03
N GLY A 839 -23.05 -22.51 35.72
CA GLY A 839 -22.47 -21.24 36.18
C GLY A 839 -21.01 -21.06 35.74
N SER A 840 -20.10 -20.85 36.70
CA SER A 840 -18.68 -20.55 36.44
C SER A 840 -17.83 -21.79 36.12
N SER A 841 -18.38 -23.01 36.14
CA SER A 841 -17.62 -24.22 35.83
C SER A 841 -17.50 -24.51 34.32
N ILE A 842 -18.15 -23.70 33.48
CA ILE A 842 -18.13 -23.83 32.02
C ILE A 842 -17.28 -22.73 31.43
N ASP A 843 -16.29 -23.13 30.64
CA ASP A 843 -15.44 -22.22 29.90
C ASP A 843 -16.07 -21.77 28.58
N ASP A 844 -15.52 -20.69 28.03
CA ASP A 844 -16.01 -20.02 26.83
C ASP A 844 -16.15 -20.93 25.60
N TRP A 845 -15.35 -22.00 25.49
CA TRP A 845 -15.26 -22.88 24.33
C TRP A 845 -15.67 -24.33 24.62
N ASP A 846 -16.21 -24.60 25.81
CA ASP A 846 -16.67 -25.95 26.15
C ASP A 846 -17.82 -26.38 25.24
N ARG A 847 -17.79 -27.65 24.85
CA ARG A 847 -18.76 -28.22 23.90
C ARG A 847 -19.55 -29.35 24.52
N GLY A 848 -20.74 -29.58 24.02
CA GLY A 848 -21.56 -30.72 24.39
C GLY A 848 -22.08 -31.47 23.17
N CYS A 849 -22.62 -32.66 23.41
CA CYS A 849 -23.36 -33.36 22.37
C CYS A 849 -24.63 -34.04 22.90
N HIS A 850 -25.72 -33.89 22.15
CA HIS A 850 -26.91 -34.72 22.31
C HIS A 850 -26.84 -35.87 21.30
N VAL A 851 -27.25 -37.06 21.74
CA VAL A 851 -27.05 -38.30 20.98
C VAL A 851 -28.37 -39.04 20.75
N LEU A 852 -28.61 -39.39 19.50
CA LEU A 852 -29.71 -40.23 19.06
C LEU A 852 -29.14 -41.37 18.21
N ILE A 853 -29.10 -42.59 18.76
CA ILE A 853 -28.77 -43.79 17.99
C ILE A 853 -30.07 -44.39 17.45
N GLY A 854 -30.29 -44.22 16.14
CA GLY A 854 -31.48 -44.72 15.45
C GLY A 854 -31.40 -46.23 15.20
N GLU A 855 -30.26 -46.67 14.68
CA GLU A 855 -30.04 -48.04 14.24
C GLU A 855 -29.64 -49.01 15.37
N GLU A 856 -30.39 -50.12 15.53
CA GLU A 856 -30.11 -51.10 16.60
C GLU A 856 -28.75 -51.80 16.45
N TRP A 857 -28.29 -52.05 15.23
CA TRP A 857 -27.00 -52.71 14.97
C TRP A 857 -25.78 -51.87 15.36
N ALA A 858 -25.96 -50.56 15.49
CA ALA A 858 -24.92 -49.64 15.92
C ALA A 858 -24.86 -49.47 17.45
N ARG A 859 -25.79 -50.08 18.19
CA ARG A 859 -25.76 -50.09 19.66
C ARG A 859 -24.61 -50.95 20.18
N GLY A 860 -24.17 -50.66 21.40
CA GLY A 860 -22.99 -51.30 22.01
C GLY A 860 -21.63 -50.82 21.45
N ARG A 861 -21.63 -49.99 20.40
CA ARG A 861 -20.41 -49.44 19.78
C ARG A 861 -20.05 -48.03 20.26
N VAL A 862 -20.58 -47.62 21.43
CA VAL A 862 -20.48 -46.25 21.97
C VAL A 862 -19.04 -45.77 22.07
N GLN A 863 -18.15 -46.58 22.64
CA GLN A 863 -16.74 -46.21 22.79
C GLN A 863 -16.06 -45.86 21.46
N SER A 864 -16.37 -46.61 20.39
CA SER A 864 -15.72 -46.43 19.08
C SER A 864 -16.09 -45.10 18.41
N TRP A 865 -17.38 -44.76 18.39
CA TRP A 865 -17.83 -43.51 17.76
C TRP A 865 -17.67 -42.31 18.70
N LEU A 866 -17.85 -42.47 20.01
CA LEU A 866 -17.77 -41.35 20.97
C LEU A 866 -16.34 -40.82 21.08
N THR A 867 -15.34 -41.70 21.18
CA THR A 867 -13.93 -41.27 21.19
C THR A 867 -13.53 -40.54 19.91
N SER A 868 -14.11 -40.93 18.78
CA SER A 868 -13.88 -40.31 17.49
C SER A 868 -14.53 -38.92 17.40
N LEU A 869 -15.75 -38.76 17.92
CA LEU A 869 -16.46 -37.49 17.99
C LEU A 869 -15.76 -36.52 18.96
N VAL A 870 -15.42 -36.98 20.16
CA VAL A 870 -14.68 -36.23 21.19
C VAL A 870 -13.32 -35.77 20.67
N HIS A 871 -12.61 -36.65 19.97
CA HIS A 871 -11.34 -36.29 19.33
C HIS A 871 -11.53 -35.12 18.34
N TRP A 872 -12.57 -35.16 17.50
CA TRP A 872 -12.86 -34.02 16.62
C TRP A 872 -13.16 -32.74 17.40
N MET A 873 -13.96 -32.80 18.47
CA MET A 873 -14.32 -31.61 19.26
C MET A 873 -13.09 -30.90 19.85
N PHE A 874 -12.12 -31.65 20.38
CA PHE A 874 -10.85 -31.10 20.86
C PHE A 874 -9.95 -30.60 19.73
N CYS A 875 -9.85 -31.33 18.61
CA CYS A 875 -9.01 -30.92 17.48
C CYS A 875 -9.58 -29.74 16.69
N ALA A 876 -10.90 -29.53 16.73
CA ALA A 876 -11.56 -28.47 15.99
C ALA A 876 -11.23 -27.08 16.56
N ASP A 877 -11.10 -26.96 17.89
CA ASP A 877 -10.61 -25.76 18.56
C ASP A 877 -9.91 -26.13 19.86
N TYR A 878 -8.61 -25.89 19.97
CA TYR A 878 -7.82 -26.26 21.14
C TYR A 878 -8.19 -25.47 22.40
N ARG A 879 -9.01 -24.40 22.29
CA ARG A 879 -9.56 -23.67 23.44
C ARG A 879 -10.67 -24.45 24.14
N THR A 880 -11.17 -25.52 23.53
CA THR A 880 -12.15 -26.44 24.15
C THR A 880 -11.48 -27.20 25.29
N MET A 881 -11.85 -26.91 26.54
CA MET A 881 -11.23 -27.54 27.73
C MET A 881 -12.04 -28.74 28.23
N SER A 882 -13.36 -28.65 28.16
CA SER A 882 -14.28 -29.69 28.63
C SER A 882 -15.29 -30.08 27.54
N ILE A 883 -15.71 -31.35 27.59
CA ILE A 883 -16.82 -31.86 26.78
C ILE A 883 -17.88 -32.45 27.70
N CYS A 884 -19.11 -31.94 27.58
CA CYS A 884 -20.24 -32.35 28.39
C CYS A 884 -21.12 -33.35 27.63
N LEU A 885 -21.63 -34.35 28.35
CA LEU A 885 -22.77 -35.16 27.91
C LEU A 885 -23.86 -35.05 28.96
N GLU A 886 -25.10 -34.90 28.51
CA GLU A 886 -26.29 -34.78 29.36
C GLU A 886 -27.13 -36.05 29.25
N PRO A 887 -26.74 -37.16 29.90
CA PRO A 887 -27.61 -38.32 29.96
C PRO A 887 -28.84 -37.96 30.80
N ARG A 888 -30.03 -38.28 30.29
CA ARG A 888 -31.24 -38.22 31.11
C ARG A 888 -31.14 -39.21 32.26
N VAL A 889 -31.62 -38.83 33.44
CA VAL A 889 -31.53 -39.66 34.65
C VAL A 889 -32.29 -40.99 34.52
N ASP A 890 -33.30 -41.04 33.66
CA ASP A 890 -34.12 -42.22 33.37
C ASP A 890 -33.54 -43.11 32.25
N ASN A 891 -32.35 -42.78 31.73
CA ASN A 891 -31.62 -43.61 30.77
C ASN A 891 -30.88 -44.76 31.51
N VAL A 892 -31.67 -45.61 32.17
CA VAL A 892 -31.19 -46.79 32.91
C VAL A 892 -30.80 -47.90 31.92
N ARG A 893 -29.71 -48.59 32.23
CA ARG A 893 -28.96 -49.48 31.33
C ARG A 893 -29.71 -50.72 30.87
#